data_AF-A0A7C5PHU4-F1
#
_entry.id   AF-A0A7C5PHU4-F1
#
_cell.length_a   1.000
_cell.length_b   1.000
_cell.length_c   1.000
_cell.angle_alpha   90.00
_cell.angle_beta   90.00
_cell.angle_gamma   90.00
#
_symmetry.space_group_name_H-M   'P 1'
#
loop_
_entity.id
_entity.type
_entity.pdbx_description
1 polymer ?
#
loop_
_entity_poly.entity_id
_entity_poly.type
_entity_poly.pdbx_seq_one_letter_code
_entity_poly.pdbx_strand_id
1 'polypeptide(L)'
;MKTIPPVPNPWLSLLAGLFLLLASCGGGSGGARAPGFTTASMGPSGGVLIGPVGTELEGVRVVVPFGALDRFVSIRMVGGKGAPVEGNPSIGPELRFEVSPDPGRLNKALQIRVPVKMPRFRDPRDVVGLVQKLRSAGRPPLWIPSPPGRGLDQKRRFFETSAAFFGRVRVVLSKSPRRIGDSAGLVSKAVALFKRMDPPALNQALAALGQALQADPFNQDAHFYTALTLLAVLVNNEEDLGPGIDSLGEALDRLGVPRSPNPFFLRVFKGDWPGRLLPSARAPKASELLEFLRKRFLPRLDQIEDELEKVGDGFRSSFFLSGFLDQFGGVRELDEGDVLLLLGSIEALRGAVDLLESYDLDLDLKRVLDELRAGKGISQILALFPHVGRPRASRLKSAKAGILNAASLFRDAFVSIRKESDDQRDDLIAFRKGFGEKERDLFLADFDRWLGLFKDGKQGAIGRAPLQFFVAPSRFFEGVGLDLRSFVPEFDHRIPLGGSSLKDPSLGGLFPGMTQALATNLADLATKARLVKADILVDGRFSDWPASAEVLLPRDPNGDSTVFGYLSALDLGGLWLAISSRNFYVRIDLGDGDPRTHPKIAKIYQLRVRDLEAKQGKKLSFTLSVDLLGTRPKAVLRVQGQPEVPCAVALGKGGLEIGVPLLPLMNQAGVGRAPRRRVLRVRSRGFDPGSGRSGGDRTRPVLMVF
;
A
#
# COMPACT_ATOMS: atom_id res chain seq x y z
N MET A 1 -9.95 -9.02 -16.47
CA MET A 1 -8.74 -9.32 -15.68
C MET A 1 -7.73 -9.96 -16.62
N LYS A 2 -6.63 -9.28 -16.96
CA LYS A 2 -5.43 -9.98 -17.42
C LYS A 2 -4.62 -10.29 -16.15
N THR A 3 -4.32 -11.56 -15.96
CA THR A 3 -3.53 -12.10 -14.85
C THR A 3 -2.19 -11.39 -14.78
N ILE A 4 -1.93 -10.74 -13.64
CA ILE A 4 -0.57 -10.40 -13.23
C ILE A 4 0.15 -11.75 -13.08
N PRO A 5 1.27 -12.00 -13.79
CA PRO A 5 2.01 -13.23 -13.61
C PRO A 5 2.47 -13.35 -12.14
N PRO A 6 2.56 -14.57 -11.58
CA PRO A 6 2.99 -14.76 -10.19
C PRO A 6 4.39 -14.17 -10.01
N VAL A 7 4.51 -13.13 -9.16
CA VAL A 7 5.79 -12.53 -8.80
C VAL A 7 6.55 -13.52 -7.92
N PRO A 8 7.72 -14.06 -8.33
CA PRO A 8 8.33 -15.21 -7.66
C PRO A 8 9.30 -14.82 -6.53
N ASN A 9 9.29 -13.59 -5.99
CA ASN A 9 10.32 -13.15 -5.05
C ASN A 9 9.76 -12.43 -3.79
N PRO A 10 10.05 -12.92 -2.57
CA PRO A 10 9.61 -12.31 -1.31
C PRO A 10 10.16 -10.90 -1.04
N TRP A 11 11.31 -10.49 -1.60
CA TRP A 11 11.84 -9.13 -1.43
C TRP A 11 11.09 -8.09 -2.27
N LEU A 12 10.63 -8.51 -3.46
CA LEU A 12 9.71 -7.73 -4.28
C LEU A 12 8.29 -7.77 -3.70
N SER A 13 7.87 -8.85 -3.04
CA SER A 13 6.65 -8.86 -2.23
C SER A 13 6.77 -8.02 -0.95
N LEU A 14 7.98 -7.71 -0.47
CA LEU A 14 8.19 -6.80 0.67
C LEU A 14 8.14 -5.34 0.22
N LEU A 15 8.76 -5.00 -0.91
CA LEU A 15 8.69 -3.67 -1.52
C LEU A 15 7.31 -3.40 -2.16
N ALA A 16 6.81 -4.31 -3.01
CA ALA A 16 5.45 -4.23 -3.56
C ALA A 16 4.38 -4.49 -2.50
N GLY A 17 4.66 -5.26 -1.45
CA GLY A 17 3.76 -5.46 -0.30
C GLY A 17 3.72 -4.26 0.64
N LEU A 18 4.81 -3.50 0.80
CA LEU A 18 4.75 -2.17 1.42
C LEU A 18 3.86 -1.22 0.61
N PHE A 19 3.90 -1.33 -0.72
CA PHE A 19 3.00 -0.60 -1.63
C PHE A 19 1.55 -1.14 -1.67
N LEU A 20 1.28 -2.37 -1.22
CA LEU A 20 -0.03 -3.05 -1.29
C LEU A 20 -0.73 -3.27 0.07
N LEU A 21 -0.10 -2.91 1.20
CA LEU A 21 -0.65 -3.08 2.55
C LEU A 21 -1.52 -1.89 3.04
N LEU A 22 -1.77 -0.88 2.19
CA LEU A 22 -2.49 0.35 2.54
C LEU A 22 -3.92 0.40 1.97
N ALA A 23 -4.65 -0.71 2.05
CA ALA A 23 -5.98 -0.86 1.48
C ALA A 23 -6.92 -1.74 2.33
N SER A 24 -7.52 -1.22 3.42
CA SER A 24 -8.94 -1.48 3.84
C SER A 24 -9.29 -1.16 5.33
N CYS A 25 -10.57 -0.84 5.62
CA CYS A 25 -11.34 -0.27 6.81
C CYS A 25 -11.64 1.26 7.22
N GLY A 26 -12.94 1.66 7.23
CA GLY A 26 -13.80 2.90 7.33
C GLY A 26 -13.67 4.14 8.31
N GLY A 27 -13.42 5.43 7.90
CA GLY A 27 -14.31 6.66 7.88
C GLY A 27 -14.04 7.95 8.74
N GLY A 28 -14.18 9.20 8.20
CA GLY A 28 -14.67 10.45 8.90
C GLY A 28 -14.05 11.86 8.57
N SER A 29 -14.85 12.94 8.39
CA SER A 29 -14.55 14.27 7.75
C SER A 29 -14.54 15.55 8.65
N GLY A 30 -14.05 16.70 8.10
CA GLY A 30 -13.99 18.05 8.73
C GLY A 30 -14.65 19.18 7.91
N GLY A 31 -14.98 20.33 8.56
CA GLY A 31 -15.86 21.40 8.03
C GLY A 31 -15.22 22.77 7.71
N ALA A 32 -15.95 23.59 6.93
CA ALA A 32 -15.53 24.89 6.37
C ALA A 32 -15.86 26.13 7.27
N ARG A 33 -15.14 27.25 7.07
CA ARG A 33 -15.31 28.54 7.79
C ARG A 33 -16.32 29.49 7.10
N ALA A 34 -16.98 30.36 7.88
CA ALA A 34 -18.03 31.28 7.44
C ALA A 34 -17.49 32.67 6.98
N PRO A 35 -18.18 33.36 6.04
CA PRO A 35 -17.85 34.73 5.63
C PRO A 35 -18.14 35.77 6.72
N GLY A 36 -17.31 36.82 6.85
CA GLY A 36 -17.44 37.88 7.87
C GLY A 36 -17.34 39.31 7.32
N PHE A 37 -17.94 40.27 8.03
CA PHE A 37 -17.86 41.71 7.74
C PHE A 37 -17.74 42.55 9.03
N THR A 38 -17.21 43.77 8.94
CA THR A 38 -17.14 44.76 10.04
C THR A 38 -17.69 46.10 9.56
N THR A 39 -18.52 46.77 10.37
CA THR A 39 -19.08 48.11 10.06
C THR A 39 -18.72 49.11 11.15
N ALA A 40 -18.41 50.35 10.79
CA ALA A 40 -18.21 51.46 11.73
C ALA A 40 -18.64 52.81 11.12
N SER A 41 -19.11 53.74 11.95
CA SER A 41 -19.28 55.14 11.57
C SER A 41 -18.06 55.94 12.00
N MET A 42 -17.46 56.72 11.09
CA MET A 42 -16.25 57.49 11.33
C MET A 42 -16.38 58.90 10.78
N GLY A 43 -15.89 59.89 11.53
CA GLY A 43 -15.86 61.30 11.14
C GLY A 43 -14.44 61.88 11.11
N PRO A 44 -14.28 63.20 11.23
CA PRO A 44 -12.97 63.86 11.21
C PRO A 44 -11.97 63.38 12.27
N SER A 45 -12.46 62.80 13.38
CA SER A 45 -11.61 62.19 14.40
C SER A 45 -10.83 60.96 13.91
N GLY A 46 -11.24 60.35 12.80
CA GLY A 46 -10.71 59.07 12.34
C GLY A 46 -11.27 57.88 13.13
N GLY A 47 -10.63 56.71 13.00
CA GLY A 47 -11.04 55.47 13.66
C GLY A 47 -10.25 54.24 13.21
N VAL A 48 -10.57 53.07 13.78
CA VAL A 48 -9.93 51.78 13.45
C VAL A 48 -11.00 50.71 13.18
N LEU A 49 -10.85 49.97 12.08
CA LEU A 49 -11.62 48.76 11.79
C LEU A 49 -10.73 47.54 12.02
N ILE A 50 -11.26 46.55 12.74
CA ILE A 50 -10.60 45.27 13.00
C ILE A 50 -11.49 44.15 12.46
N GLY A 51 -10.89 43.19 11.76
CA GLY A 51 -11.61 42.03 11.24
C GLY A 51 -12.00 41.03 12.35
N PRO A 52 -13.18 40.39 12.29
CA PRO A 52 -13.64 39.49 13.35
C PRO A 52 -12.86 38.17 13.39
N VAL A 53 -12.63 37.62 14.58
CA VAL A 53 -11.98 36.32 14.80
C VAL A 53 -12.80 35.19 14.17
N GLY A 54 -12.14 34.22 13.54
CA GLY A 54 -12.80 33.07 12.91
C GLY A 54 -13.39 33.36 11.52
N THR A 55 -13.19 34.56 10.97
CA THR A 55 -13.64 34.95 9.63
C THR A 55 -12.46 35.12 8.67
N GLU A 56 -12.73 35.33 7.38
CA GLU A 56 -11.69 35.65 6.38
C GLU A 56 -10.97 36.99 6.65
N LEU A 57 -11.54 37.85 7.51
CA LEU A 57 -10.95 39.13 7.91
C LEU A 57 -10.10 39.03 9.17
N GLU A 58 -9.98 37.86 9.81
CA GLU A 58 -9.23 37.69 11.05
C GLU A 58 -7.78 38.20 10.89
N GLY A 59 -7.37 39.17 11.71
CA GLY A 59 -6.04 39.79 11.67
C GLY A 59 -5.91 41.00 10.73
N VAL A 60 -6.95 41.35 9.97
CA VAL A 60 -7.00 42.60 9.19
C VAL A 60 -7.22 43.80 10.11
N ARG A 61 -6.45 44.88 9.89
CA ARG A 61 -6.58 46.16 10.61
C ARG A 61 -6.52 47.32 9.64
N VAL A 62 -7.50 48.22 9.71
CA VAL A 62 -7.56 49.44 8.89
C VAL A 62 -7.64 50.65 9.81
N VAL A 63 -6.70 51.59 9.68
CA VAL A 63 -6.66 52.83 10.46
C VAL A 63 -7.00 54.00 9.54
N VAL A 64 -8.05 54.73 9.88
CA VAL A 64 -8.42 56.01 9.27
C VAL A 64 -7.86 57.11 10.19
N PRO A 65 -6.80 57.83 9.79
CA PRO A 65 -6.14 58.78 10.68
C PRO A 65 -6.98 60.05 10.92
N PHE A 66 -6.70 60.76 12.02
CA PHE A 66 -7.32 62.04 12.33
C PHE A 66 -7.19 63.04 11.17
N GLY A 67 -8.31 63.61 10.76
CA GLY A 67 -8.44 64.54 9.64
C GLY A 67 -8.45 63.90 8.26
N ALA A 68 -8.47 62.56 8.14
CA ALA A 68 -8.58 61.89 6.84
C ALA A 68 -9.96 62.11 6.17
N LEU A 69 -11.00 62.25 7.00
CA LEU A 69 -12.37 62.52 6.62
C LEU A 69 -12.75 63.95 7.02
N ASP A 70 -13.59 64.59 6.21
CA ASP A 70 -14.17 65.92 6.49
C ASP A 70 -15.57 65.84 7.10
N ARG A 71 -16.19 64.66 7.04
CA ARG A 71 -17.57 64.39 7.46
C ARG A 71 -17.72 62.98 8.01
N PHE A 72 -18.86 62.70 8.65
CA PHE A 72 -19.21 61.35 9.07
C PHE A 72 -19.60 60.46 7.88
N VAL A 73 -19.05 59.26 7.83
CA VAL A 73 -19.36 58.21 6.85
C VAL A 73 -19.54 56.86 7.54
N SER A 74 -20.44 56.03 7.03
CA SER A 74 -20.54 54.61 7.40
C SER A 74 -19.61 53.79 6.52
N ILE A 75 -18.67 53.07 7.11
CA ILE A 75 -17.69 52.22 6.41
C ILE A 75 -17.97 50.76 6.78
N ARG A 76 -18.21 49.92 5.78
CA ARG A 76 -18.33 48.47 5.93
C ARG A 76 -17.19 47.78 5.18
N MET A 77 -16.43 46.94 5.87
CA MET A 77 -15.34 46.11 5.35
C MET A 77 -15.84 44.68 5.18
N VAL A 78 -15.74 44.17 3.95
CA VAL A 78 -16.16 42.81 3.57
C VAL A 78 -14.94 42.03 3.11
N GLY A 79 -14.76 40.82 3.64
CA GLY A 79 -13.73 39.88 3.21
C GLY A 79 -14.23 38.98 2.08
N GLY A 80 -13.34 38.61 1.17
CA GLY A 80 -13.62 37.59 0.17
C GLY A 80 -12.38 36.83 -0.28
N LYS A 81 -12.60 35.64 -0.86
CA LYS A 81 -11.59 34.92 -1.63
C LYS A 81 -11.30 35.67 -2.92
N GLY A 82 -10.16 36.35 -2.97
CA GLY A 82 -9.74 37.08 -4.16
C GLY A 82 -9.45 36.13 -5.32
N ALA A 83 -10.17 36.28 -6.44
CA ALA A 83 -9.79 35.65 -7.71
C ALA A 83 -8.37 36.09 -8.13
N PRO A 84 -7.58 35.32 -8.87
CA PRO A 84 -6.26 35.75 -9.35
C PRO A 84 -6.33 37.07 -10.15
N VAL A 85 -5.36 37.99 -9.99
CA VAL A 85 -5.22 39.17 -10.88
C VAL A 85 -4.16 38.86 -11.92
N GLU A 86 -4.56 38.71 -13.19
CA GLU A 86 -3.60 38.54 -14.30
C GLU A 86 -2.59 37.39 -14.04
N GLY A 87 -3.07 36.30 -13.44
CA GLY A 87 -2.24 35.14 -13.07
C GLY A 87 -1.33 35.33 -11.87
N ASN A 88 -1.39 36.46 -11.16
CA ASN A 88 -0.71 36.66 -9.88
C ASN A 88 -1.58 36.08 -8.74
N PRO A 89 -1.11 35.08 -7.98
CA PRO A 89 -1.88 34.50 -6.88
C PRO A 89 -2.04 35.53 -5.74
N SER A 90 -3.23 35.55 -5.14
CA SER A 90 -3.50 36.33 -3.93
C SER A 90 -2.90 35.61 -2.72
N ILE A 91 -2.11 36.32 -1.92
CA ILE A 91 -1.48 35.76 -0.69
C ILE A 91 -2.16 36.24 0.60
N GLY A 92 -3.24 37.01 0.47
CA GLY A 92 -4.09 37.47 1.57
C GLY A 92 -5.55 37.58 1.14
N PRO A 93 -6.47 37.90 2.09
CA PRO A 93 -7.87 38.15 1.77
C PRO A 93 -8.05 39.36 0.85
N GLU A 94 -9.05 39.32 -0.05
CA GLU A 94 -9.51 40.52 -0.73
C GLU A 94 -10.36 41.35 0.24
N LEU A 95 -10.00 42.62 0.40
CA LEU A 95 -10.78 43.57 1.18
C LEU A 95 -11.62 44.42 0.25
N ARG A 96 -12.92 44.50 0.52
CA ARG A 96 -13.82 45.44 -0.15
C ARG A 96 -14.42 46.40 0.87
N PHE A 97 -14.31 47.70 0.60
CA PHE A 97 -14.94 48.74 1.41
C PHE A 97 -16.23 49.22 0.74
N GLU A 98 -17.33 49.22 1.49
CA GLU A 98 -18.61 49.84 1.14
C GLU A 98 -18.76 51.09 2.02
N VAL A 99 -18.82 52.28 1.43
CA VAL A 99 -18.83 53.54 2.18
C VAL A 99 -20.02 54.41 1.78
N SER A 100 -20.73 54.98 2.77
CA SER A 100 -21.90 55.84 2.54
C SER A 100 -21.97 57.01 3.52
N PRO A 101 -22.06 58.27 3.04
CA PRO A 101 -21.83 58.69 1.66
C PRO A 101 -20.36 58.47 1.25
N ASP A 102 -20.06 58.37 -0.06
CA ASP A 102 -18.67 58.24 -0.55
C ASP A 102 -17.89 59.54 -0.24
N PRO A 103 -16.83 59.49 0.59
CA PRO A 103 -16.03 60.67 0.92
C PRO A 103 -15.11 61.10 -0.24
N GLY A 104 -14.96 60.30 -1.29
CA GLY A 104 -14.04 60.57 -2.39
C GLY A 104 -12.57 60.36 -2.00
N ARG A 105 -11.70 61.31 -2.36
CA ARG A 105 -10.27 61.25 -2.00
C ARG A 105 -10.11 61.72 -0.55
N LEU A 106 -9.45 60.91 0.26
CA LEU A 106 -9.15 61.24 1.66
C LEU A 106 -8.05 62.29 1.75
N ASN A 107 -8.17 63.18 2.74
CA ASN A 107 -7.17 64.20 3.05
C ASN A 107 -5.86 63.58 3.54
N LYS A 108 -5.93 62.39 4.14
CA LYS A 108 -4.80 61.57 4.58
C LYS A 108 -5.06 60.12 4.18
N ALA A 109 -4.00 59.42 3.78
CA ALA A 109 -4.12 58.02 3.41
C ALA A 109 -4.49 57.15 4.62
N LEU A 110 -5.41 56.21 4.43
CA LEU A 110 -5.69 55.16 5.41
C LEU A 110 -4.53 54.16 5.44
N GLN A 111 -4.26 53.57 6.60
CA GLN A 111 -3.25 52.53 6.77
C GLN A 111 -3.96 51.17 6.84
N ILE A 112 -3.55 50.24 6.00
CA ILE A 112 -4.16 48.91 5.90
C ILE A 112 -3.09 47.89 6.24
N ARG A 113 -3.40 47.00 7.18
CA ARG A 113 -2.59 45.83 7.52
C ARG A 113 -3.40 44.58 7.23
N VAL A 114 -2.88 43.74 6.34
CA VAL A 114 -3.52 42.51 5.87
C VAL A 114 -2.67 41.32 6.30
N PRO A 115 -3.22 40.29 6.95
CA PRO A 115 -2.49 39.06 7.18
C PRO A 115 -2.22 38.39 5.83
N VAL A 116 -0.98 37.95 5.63
CA VAL A 116 -0.57 37.25 4.41
C VAL A 116 -0.02 35.89 4.78
N LYS A 117 -0.37 34.88 3.97
CA LYS A 117 0.31 33.60 3.97
C LYS A 117 1.45 33.68 2.96
N MET A 118 2.56 34.29 3.39
CA MET A 118 3.75 34.31 2.57
C MET A 118 4.28 32.88 2.38
N PRO A 119 4.48 32.43 1.13
CA PRO A 119 5.31 31.26 0.90
C PRO A 119 6.67 31.49 1.56
N ARG A 120 7.20 30.48 2.28
CA ARG A 120 8.42 30.61 3.10
C ARG A 120 9.60 31.22 2.34
N PHE A 121 9.62 31.11 1.01
CA PHE A 121 10.77 31.39 0.19
C PHE A 121 10.69 32.69 -0.64
N ARG A 122 9.54 33.38 -0.78
CA ARG A 122 9.42 34.60 -1.62
C ARG A 122 10.22 35.79 -1.09
N ASP A 123 10.85 36.55 -1.99
CA ASP A 123 11.49 37.82 -1.65
C ASP A 123 10.38 38.83 -1.24
N PRO A 124 10.51 39.53 -0.10
CA PRO A 124 9.53 40.55 0.30
C PRO A 124 9.27 41.63 -0.75
N ARG A 125 10.18 41.83 -1.70
CA ARG A 125 10.05 42.77 -2.82
C ARG A 125 9.07 42.30 -3.90
N ASP A 126 8.78 41.00 -3.98
CA ASP A 126 7.81 40.44 -4.93
C ASP A 126 6.37 40.63 -4.48
N VAL A 127 6.13 41.04 -3.24
CA VAL A 127 4.78 41.27 -2.75
C VAL A 127 4.32 42.66 -3.10
N VAL A 128 3.24 42.71 -3.88
CA VAL A 128 2.64 43.95 -4.34
C VAL A 128 1.22 44.03 -3.79
N GLY A 129 0.97 45.10 -3.05
CA GLY A 129 -0.38 45.51 -2.71
C GLY A 129 -1.01 46.15 -3.93
N LEU A 130 -2.12 45.60 -4.41
CA LEU A 130 -2.93 46.21 -5.45
C LEU A 130 -4.11 46.90 -4.78
N VAL A 131 -4.25 48.20 -5.03
CA VAL A 131 -5.41 48.98 -4.58
C VAL A 131 -6.23 49.39 -5.80
N GLN A 132 -7.49 48.97 -5.84
CA GLN A 132 -8.46 49.29 -6.87
C GLN A 132 -9.36 50.43 -6.40
N LYS A 133 -9.35 51.55 -7.13
CA LYS A 133 -10.33 52.62 -6.94
C LYS A 133 -11.68 52.19 -7.51
N LEU A 134 -12.75 52.28 -6.72
CA LEU A 134 -14.12 52.18 -7.23
C LEU A 134 -14.37 53.39 -8.13
N ARG A 135 -14.46 53.19 -9.44
CA ARG A 135 -14.86 54.23 -10.40
C ARG A 135 -16.37 54.20 -10.57
N SER A 136 -16.94 55.33 -10.99
CA SER A 136 -18.32 55.41 -11.49
C SER A 136 -18.56 54.37 -12.58
N ALA A 137 -19.80 53.89 -12.69
CA ALA A 137 -20.20 52.80 -13.56
C ALA A 137 -19.68 52.98 -15.00
N GLY A 138 -19.05 51.94 -15.56
CA GLY A 138 -18.66 51.87 -16.99
C GLY A 138 -17.17 51.91 -17.32
N ARG A 139 -16.24 52.02 -16.35
CA ARG A 139 -14.79 51.92 -16.62
C ARG A 139 -14.16 50.69 -15.93
N PRO A 140 -13.27 49.96 -16.60
CA PRO A 140 -12.56 48.84 -15.98
C PRO A 140 -11.73 49.33 -14.79
N PRO A 141 -11.59 48.51 -13.76
CA PRO A 141 -10.84 48.88 -12.58
C PRO A 141 -9.35 49.04 -12.86
N LEU A 142 -8.77 50.11 -12.34
CA LEU A 142 -7.33 50.34 -12.38
C LEU A 142 -6.72 49.91 -11.05
N TRP A 143 -5.91 48.85 -11.09
CA TRP A 143 -5.09 48.42 -9.96
C TRP A 143 -3.82 49.26 -9.90
N ILE A 144 -3.58 49.90 -8.76
CA ILE A 144 -2.37 50.67 -8.53
C ILE A 144 -1.44 49.83 -7.65
N PRO A 145 -0.24 49.46 -8.13
CA PRO A 145 0.73 48.75 -7.31
C PRO A 145 1.30 49.68 -6.23
N SER A 146 1.32 49.19 -4.99
CA SER A 146 2.10 49.78 -3.91
C SER A 146 3.60 49.66 -4.24
N PRO A 147 4.45 50.65 -3.90
CA PRO A 147 5.88 50.56 -4.14
C PRO A 147 6.47 49.25 -3.58
N PRO A 148 7.26 48.48 -4.36
CA PRO A 148 7.80 47.19 -3.94
C PRO A 148 8.69 47.33 -2.70
N GLY A 149 8.59 46.37 -1.78
CA GLY A 149 9.44 46.27 -0.59
C GLY A 149 9.04 47.12 0.62
N ARG A 150 7.91 47.84 0.60
CA ARG A 150 7.47 48.73 1.71
C ARG A 150 6.29 48.24 2.56
N GLY A 151 5.85 46.99 2.41
CA GLY A 151 4.65 46.52 3.12
C GLY A 151 4.83 45.34 4.06
N LEU A 152 5.74 44.41 3.83
CA LEU A 152 5.85 43.26 4.70
C LEU A 152 6.46 43.61 6.05
N ASP A 153 5.80 43.16 7.12
CA ASP A 153 6.39 43.18 8.45
C ASP A 153 7.60 42.24 8.52
N GLN A 154 8.49 42.47 9.49
CA GLN A 154 9.74 41.68 9.62
C GLN A 154 9.49 40.17 9.77
N LYS A 155 8.33 39.78 10.30
CA LYS A 155 7.93 38.38 10.48
C LYS A 155 7.22 37.78 9.26
N ARG A 156 7.04 38.56 8.19
CA ARG A 156 6.37 38.18 6.93
C ARG A 156 4.94 37.66 7.13
N ARG A 157 4.26 38.10 8.20
CA ARG A 157 2.90 37.72 8.56
C ARG A 157 1.89 38.73 8.08
N PHE A 158 2.30 39.98 7.89
CA PHE A 158 1.41 41.07 7.53
C PHE A 158 1.99 41.88 6.39
N PHE A 159 1.10 42.32 5.51
CA PHE A 159 1.38 43.31 4.49
C PHE A 159 0.67 44.61 4.86
N GLU A 160 1.44 45.68 5.02
CA GLU A 160 1.02 47.02 5.32
C GLU A 160 1.06 47.87 4.05
N THR A 161 0.01 48.62 3.78
CA THR A 161 -0.05 49.57 2.68
C THR A 161 -0.87 50.78 3.06
N SER A 162 -0.86 51.80 2.22
CA SER A 162 -1.67 52.99 2.41
C SER A 162 -2.44 53.35 1.15
N ALA A 163 -3.67 53.82 1.31
CA ALA A 163 -4.51 54.24 0.20
C ALA A 163 -5.16 55.60 0.49
N ALA A 164 -5.27 56.45 -0.54
CA ALA A 164 -5.91 57.76 -0.40
C ALA A 164 -7.43 57.73 -0.67
N PHE A 165 -8.04 56.56 -0.71
CA PHE A 165 -9.46 56.34 -0.99
C PHE A 165 -9.90 54.96 -0.48
N PHE A 166 -11.19 54.77 -0.26
CA PHE A 166 -11.79 53.46 -0.02
C PHE A 166 -12.02 52.74 -1.35
N GLY A 167 -11.78 51.43 -1.40
CA GLY A 167 -11.81 50.67 -2.65
C GLY A 167 -11.74 49.16 -2.44
N ARG A 168 -11.11 48.44 -3.37
CA ARG A 168 -10.70 47.05 -3.11
C ARG A 168 -9.20 46.97 -2.89
N VAL A 169 -8.78 46.13 -1.96
CA VAL A 169 -7.37 45.90 -1.67
C VAL A 169 -7.08 44.42 -1.74
N ARG A 170 -6.03 44.09 -2.47
CA ARG A 170 -5.56 42.73 -2.64
C ARG A 170 -4.05 42.72 -2.50
N VAL A 171 -3.50 41.65 -1.93
CA VAL A 171 -2.06 41.46 -1.85
C VAL A 171 -1.71 40.28 -2.73
N VAL A 172 -0.90 40.53 -3.77
CA VAL A 172 -0.52 39.53 -4.75
C VAL A 172 0.99 39.37 -4.80
N LEU A 173 1.44 38.25 -5.36
CA LEU A 173 2.84 38.05 -5.74
C LEU A 173 3.07 38.54 -7.17
N SER A 174 3.86 39.59 -7.34
CA SER A 174 4.29 40.10 -8.63
C SER A 174 5.15 39.06 -9.35
N LYS A 175 4.70 38.71 -10.55
CA LYS A 175 5.53 38.04 -11.56
C LYS A 175 6.50 39.06 -12.15
N SER A 176 7.77 39.06 -11.74
CA SER A 176 8.79 39.84 -12.47
C SER A 176 8.98 39.20 -13.86
N PRO A 177 8.54 39.83 -14.97
CA PRO A 177 8.34 39.12 -16.24
C PRO A 177 9.63 38.65 -16.90
N ARG A 178 10.76 39.33 -16.62
CA ARG A 178 12.05 39.06 -17.29
C ARG A 178 12.76 37.80 -16.83
N ARG A 179 12.35 37.17 -15.72
CA ARG A 179 13.01 35.95 -15.21
C ARG A 179 12.18 34.67 -15.38
N ILE A 180 10.86 34.82 -15.53
CA ILE A 180 9.94 33.69 -15.65
C ILE A 180 10.03 33.05 -17.04
N GLY A 181 10.15 33.85 -18.10
CA GLY A 181 10.31 33.34 -19.47
C GLY A 181 11.58 32.49 -19.62
N ASP A 182 12.69 32.96 -19.05
CA ASP A 182 13.97 32.25 -19.05
C ASP A 182 13.88 30.95 -18.25
N SER A 183 13.24 30.99 -17.07
CA SER A 183 13.03 29.80 -16.24
C SER A 183 12.17 28.75 -16.95
N ALA A 184 11.03 29.13 -17.55
CA ALA A 184 10.16 28.21 -18.28
C ALA A 184 10.86 27.57 -19.50
N GLY A 185 11.66 28.36 -20.24
CA GLY A 185 12.48 27.83 -21.33
C GLY A 185 13.52 26.81 -20.87
N LEU A 186 14.16 27.06 -19.71
CA LEU A 186 15.12 26.15 -19.10
C LEU A 186 14.45 24.87 -18.56
N VAL A 187 13.25 24.97 -17.97
CA VAL A 187 12.45 23.79 -17.58
C VAL A 187 12.10 22.95 -18.79
N SER A 188 11.63 23.56 -19.89
CA SER A 188 11.31 22.83 -21.13
C SER A 188 12.54 22.10 -21.70
N LYS A 189 13.71 22.76 -21.69
CA LYS A 189 14.99 22.13 -22.05
C LYS A 189 15.33 20.96 -21.13
N ALA A 190 15.18 21.13 -19.82
CA ALA A 190 15.45 20.07 -18.86
C ALA A 190 14.51 18.87 -19.04
N VAL A 191 13.23 19.11 -19.30
CA VAL A 191 12.24 18.08 -19.62
C VAL A 191 12.63 17.30 -20.88
N ALA A 192 13.08 17.98 -21.93
CA ALA A 192 13.56 17.32 -23.15
C ALA A 192 14.80 16.43 -22.89
N LEU A 193 15.71 16.87 -22.02
CA LEU A 193 16.88 16.09 -21.60
C LEU A 193 16.49 14.90 -20.72
N PHE A 194 15.60 15.12 -19.74
CA PHE A 194 15.09 14.09 -18.83
C PHE A 194 14.50 12.89 -19.58
N LYS A 195 13.73 13.14 -20.65
CA LYS A 195 13.12 12.08 -21.49
C LYS A 195 14.11 11.08 -22.08
N ARG A 196 15.38 11.46 -22.22
CA ARG A 196 16.42 10.57 -22.75
C ARG A 196 16.83 9.49 -21.74
N MET A 197 16.69 9.77 -20.44
CA MET A 197 16.97 8.86 -19.32
C MET A 197 18.40 8.26 -19.29
N ASP A 198 19.32 8.82 -20.07
CA ASP A 198 20.75 8.50 -20.02
C ASP A 198 21.47 9.37 -18.97
N PRO A 199 22.51 8.86 -18.27
CA PRO A 199 23.15 9.60 -17.17
C PRO A 199 23.67 10.99 -17.58
N PRO A 200 24.36 11.17 -18.74
CA PRO A 200 24.76 12.50 -19.20
C PRO A 200 23.59 13.46 -19.37
N ALA A 201 22.47 13.01 -19.97
CA ALA A 201 21.29 13.84 -20.15
C ALA A 201 20.61 14.20 -18.82
N LEU A 202 20.54 13.29 -17.86
CA LEU A 202 20.00 13.58 -16.53
C LEU A 202 20.85 14.64 -15.79
N ASN A 203 22.18 14.56 -15.87
CA ASN A 203 23.07 15.57 -15.30
C ASN A 203 22.90 16.94 -15.98
N GLN A 204 22.73 16.97 -17.30
CA GLN A 204 22.44 18.20 -18.03
C GLN A 204 21.05 18.76 -17.68
N ALA A 205 20.06 17.90 -17.44
CA ALA A 205 18.73 18.30 -16.98
C ALA A 205 18.81 18.95 -15.59
N LEU A 206 19.51 18.35 -14.63
CA LEU A 206 19.75 18.95 -13.31
C LEU A 206 20.44 20.31 -13.41
N ALA A 207 21.44 20.45 -14.28
CA ALA A 207 22.12 21.73 -14.50
C ALA A 207 21.16 22.80 -15.07
N ALA A 208 20.32 22.44 -16.04
CA ALA A 208 19.32 23.34 -16.60
C ALA A 208 18.24 23.73 -15.58
N LEU A 209 17.80 22.81 -14.71
CA LEU A 209 16.86 23.09 -13.63
C LEU A 209 17.48 23.97 -12.55
N GLY A 210 18.75 23.75 -12.21
CA GLY A 210 19.50 24.65 -11.32
C GLY A 210 19.57 26.08 -11.87
N GLN A 211 19.78 26.25 -13.18
CA GLN A 211 19.70 27.57 -13.82
C GLN A 211 18.28 28.13 -13.82
N ALA A 212 17.26 27.29 -14.04
CA ALA A 212 15.86 27.69 -13.99
C ALA A 212 15.47 28.20 -12.59
N LEU A 213 15.96 27.55 -11.53
CA LEU A 213 15.78 27.93 -10.14
C LEU A 213 16.63 29.15 -9.74
N GLN A 214 17.79 29.37 -10.37
CA GLN A 214 18.53 30.63 -10.21
C GLN A 214 17.77 31.81 -10.84
N ALA A 215 17.10 31.59 -11.98
CA ALA A 215 16.26 32.58 -12.63
C ALA A 215 14.97 32.84 -11.82
N ASP A 216 14.27 31.78 -11.42
CA ASP A 216 13.07 31.83 -10.58
C ASP A 216 13.11 30.71 -9.52
N PRO A 217 13.55 31.03 -8.28
CA PRO A 217 13.63 30.07 -7.17
C PRO A 217 12.27 29.54 -6.69
N PHE A 218 11.15 29.94 -7.31
CA PHE A 218 9.79 29.51 -6.94
C PHE A 218 9.07 28.81 -8.08
N ASN A 219 9.78 28.52 -9.17
CA ASN A 219 9.21 27.78 -10.27
C ASN A 219 8.90 26.35 -9.80
N GLN A 220 7.61 26.07 -9.57
CA GLN A 220 7.14 24.78 -9.07
C GLN A 220 7.47 23.64 -10.04
N ASP A 221 7.36 23.88 -11.36
CA ASP A 221 7.78 22.89 -12.36
C ASP A 221 9.28 22.59 -12.22
N ALA A 222 10.11 23.61 -12.03
CA ALA A 222 11.55 23.40 -11.86
C ALA A 222 11.86 22.57 -10.59
N HIS A 223 11.18 22.82 -9.47
CA HIS A 223 11.32 22.01 -8.26
C HIS A 223 10.85 20.56 -8.47
N PHE A 224 9.66 20.39 -9.06
CA PHE A 224 9.10 19.08 -9.36
C PHE A 224 10.00 18.26 -10.29
N TYR A 225 10.46 18.85 -11.39
CA TYR A 225 11.37 18.17 -12.32
C TYR A 225 12.77 17.98 -11.73
N THR A 226 13.23 18.83 -10.81
CA THR A 226 14.45 18.55 -10.02
C THR A 226 14.27 17.27 -9.22
N ALA A 227 13.18 17.16 -8.46
CA ALA A 227 12.86 15.98 -7.67
C ALA A 227 12.79 14.70 -8.52
N LEU A 228 12.06 14.75 -9.65
CA LEU A 228 11.97 13.61 -10.58
C LEU A 228 13.32 13.25 -11.20
N THR A 229 14.14 14.24 -11.57
CA THR A 229 15.45 13.99 -12.16
C THR A 229 16.42 13.40 -11.14
N LEU A 230 16.40 13.90 -9.89
CA LEU A 230 17.16 13.32 -8.77
C LEU A 230 16.76 11.88 -8.50
N LEU A 231 15.45 11.57 -8.51
CA LEU A 231 14.94 10.22 -8.37
C LEU A 231 15.40 9.33 -9.54
N ALA A 232 15.31 9.82 -10.78
CA ALA A 232 15.78 9.10 -11.95
C ALA A 232 17.28 8.80 -11.88
N VAL A 233 18.11 9.75 -11.42
CA VAL A 233 19.54 9.55 -11.17
C VAL A 233 19.74 8.48 -10.09
N LEU A 234 19.01 8.58 -8.97
CA LEU A 234 19.13 7.63 -7.84
C LEU A 234 18.86 6.18 -8.24
N VAL A 235 17.88 5.96 -9.12
CA VAL A 235 17.53 4.62 -9.60
C VAL A 235 18.24 4.23 -10.89
N ASN A 236 19.01 5.15 -11.51
CA ASN A 236 19.72 4.81 -12.74
C ASN A 236 20.87 3.85 -12.43
N ASN A 237 21.23 3.05 -13.44
CA ASN A 237 22.36 2.15 -13.36
C ASN A 237 23.64 2.97 -13.61
N GLU A 238 24.24 3.55 -12.58
CA GLU A 238 25.54 4.23 -12.74
C GLU A 238 26.63 3.25 -13.22
N GLU A 239 27.65 3.80 -13.89
CA GLU A 239 28.90 3.09 -14.17
C GLU A 239 29.63 2.78 -12.86
N ASP A 240 30.33 1.66 -12.82
CA ASP A 240 31.00 1.09 -11.64
C ASP A 240 32.19 1.97 -11.22
N LEU A 241 32.03 2.83 -10.21
CA LEU A 241 33.06 3.79 -9.79
C LEU A 241 33.94 3.29 -8.63
N GLY A 242 33.65 2.14 -8.02
CA GLY A 242 34.37 1.69 -6.83
C GLY A 242 34.13 0.24 -6.39
N PRO A 243 34.82 -0.23 -5.34
CA PRO A 243 34.66 -1.57 -4.79
C PRO A 243 33.34 -1.76 -3.98
N GLY A 244 32.74 -0.67 -3.52
CA GLY A 244 31.48 -0.66 -2.74
C GLY A 244 30.23 -0.74 -3.61
N ILE A 245 29.05 -0.63 -3.01
CA ILE A 245 27.79 -0.43 -3.74
C ILE A 245 27.54 1.07 -3.80
N ASP A 246 27.64 1.66 -4.98
CA ASP A 246 27.48 3.11 -5.16
C ASP A 246 26.13 3.50 -5.79
N SER A 247 25.42 2.55 -6.42
CA SER A 247 24.09 2.78 -7.01
C SER A 247 23.09 1.64 -6.79
N LEU A 248 21.80 1.92 -6.96
CA LEU A 248 20.75 0.90 -6.91
C LEU A 248 20.91 -0.13 -8.04
N GLY A 249 21.30 0.31 -9.24
CA GLY A 249 21.55 -0.58 -10.36
C GLY A 249 22.66 -1.59 -10.09
N GLU A 250 23.72 -1.16 -9.42
CA GLU A 250 24.79 -2.04 -9.00
C GLU A 250 24.34 -3.02 -7.89
N ALA A 251 23.61 -2.52 -6.89
CA ALA A 251 23.03 -3.36 -5.84
C ALA A 251 22.19 -4.50 -6.44
N LEU A 252 21.35 -4.16 -7.42
CA LEU A 252 20.48 -5.07 -8.14
C LEU A 252 21.28 -6.07 -9.01
N ASP A 253 22.29 -5.59 -9.73
CA ASP A 253 23.18 -6.44 -10.55
C ASP A 253 23.92 -7.48 -9.70
N ARG A 254 24.47 -7.06 -8.55
CA ARG A 254 25.11 -7.97 -7.61
C ARG A 254 24.11 -8.98 -7.02
N LEU A 255 22.84 -8.60 -6.86
CA LEU A 255 21.73 -9.51 -6.48
C LEU A 255 21.21 -10.39 -7.62
N GLY A 256 21.79 -10.31 -8.82
CA GLY A 256 21.44 -11.15 -9.96
C GLY A 256 20.36 -10.58 -10.87
N VAL A 257 20.08 -9.28 -10.77
CA VAL A 257 19.26 -8.53 -11.74
C VAL A 257 20.19 -7.87 -12.74
N PRO A 258 20.47 -8.49 -13.89
CA PRO A 258 21.50 -8.01 -14.81
C PRO A 258 21.24 -6.55 -15.18
N ARG A 259 22.31 -5.77 -15.32
CA ARG A 259 22.24 -4.42 -15.89
C ARG A 259 21.56 -4.50 -17.27
N SER A 260 20.63 -3.58 -17.51
CA SER A 260 19.95 -3.44 -18.80
C SER A 260 20.33 -2.08 -19.38
N PRO A 261 20.45 -1.96 -20.71
CA PRO A 261 20.54 -0.65 -21.36
C PRO A 261 19.25 0.16 -21.17
N ASN A 262 18.13 -0.51 -20.85
CA ASN A 262 16.91 0.18 -20.47
C ASN A 262 17.04 0.73 -19.03
N PRO A 263 16.70 2.01 -18.80
CA PRO A 263 16.57 2.57 -17.46
C PRO A 263 15.68 1.71 -16.57
N PHE A 264 16.00 1.66 -15.26
CA PHE A 264 15.32 0.78 -14.30
C PHE A 264 13.79 0.89 -14.36
N PHE A 265 13.24 2.11 -14.40
CA PHE A 265 11.80 2.34 -14.51
C PHE A 265 11.18 1.68 -15.74
N LEU A 266 11.83 1.76 -16.92
CA LEU A 266 11.32 1.10 -18.13
C LEU A 266 11.27 -0.41 -17.97
N ARG A 267 12.23 -0.99 -17.26
CA ARG A 267 12.23 -2.42 -17.00
C ARG A 267 11.04 -2.81 -16.13
N VAL A 268 10.80 -2.04 -15.06
CA VAL A 268 9.66 -2.25 -14.15
C VAL A 268 8.36 -2.22 -14.95
N PHE A 269 8.14 -1.19 -15.77
CA PHE A 269 6.92 -1.03 -16.56
C PHE A 269 6.76 -2.05 -17.68
N LYS A 270 7.85 -2.45 -18.35
CA LYS A 270 7.82 -3.50 -19.39
C LYS A 270 7.71 -4.91 -18.81
N GLY A 271 7.81 -5.06 -17.50
CA GLY A 271 7.95 -6.37 -16.86
C GLY A 271 9.23 -7.09 -17.28
N ASP A 272 10.26 -6.34 -17.70
CA ASP A 272 11.60 -6.83 -18.07
C ASP A 272 12.40 -7.18 -16.81
N TRP A 273 11.88 -8.18 -16.11
CA TRP A 273 12.46 -8.74 -14.91
C TRP A 273 13.04 -10.12 -15.23
N PRO A 274 14.21 -10.45 -14.68
CA PRO A 274 14.75 -11.79 -14.84
C PRO A 274 13.77 -12.79 -14.20
N GLY A 275 13.38 -13.82 -14.97
CA GLY A 275 12.50 -14.89 -14.46
C GLY A 275 13.14 -15.69 -13.32
N ARG A 276 14.46 -15.58 -13.13
CA ARG A 276 15.22 -16.15 -12.02
C ARG A 276 16.33 -15.19 -11.61
N LEU A 277 16.44 -14.93 -10.31
CA LEU A 277 17.59 -14.24 -9.74
C LEU A 277 18.70 -15.26 -9.53
N LEU A 278 19.86 -15.00 -10.11
CA LEU A 278 21.08 -15.74 -9.87
C LEU A 278 22.09 -14.76 -9.26
N PRO A 279 22.16 -14.66 -7.93
CA PRO A 279 23.10 -13.76 -7.28
C PRO A 279 24.51 -13.99 -7.80
N SER A 280 25.22 -12.91 -8.08
CA SER A 280 26.57 -13.01 -8.64
C SER A 280 27.55 -13.53 -7.59
N ALA A 281 28.78 -13.85 -8.00
CA ALA A 281 29.85 -14.17 -7.04
C ALA A 281 30.15 -13.01 -6.07
N ARG A 282 29.69 -11.80 -6.41
CA ARG A 282 29.81 -10.56 -5.62
C ARG A 282 28.48 -10.15 -4.97
N ALA A 283 27.55 -11.09 -4.76
CA ALA A 283 26.29 -10.79 -4.09
C ALA A 283 26.53 -10.10 -2.75
N PRO A 284 25.90 -8.95 -2.50
CA PRO A 284 26.23 -8.16 -1.33
C PRO A 284 25.61 -8.79 -0.09
N LYS A 285 26.25 -8.54 1.05
CA LYS A 285 25.61 -8.81 2.34
C LYS A 285 24.51 -7.79 2.60
N ALA A 286 23.54 -8.13 3.44
CA ALA A 286 22.52 -7.15 3.82
C ALA A 286 23.12 -5.93 4.53
N SER A 287 24.19 -6.11 5.31
CA SER A 287 24.93 -4.99 5.93
C SER A 287 25.49 -4.00 4.89
N GLU A 288 26.03 -4.49 3.77
CA GLU A 288 26.53 -3.65 2.67
C GLU A 288 25.39 -2.89 1.97
N LEU A 289 24.26 -3.55 1.75
CA LEU A 289 23.05 -2.91 1.21
C LEU A 289 22.50 -1.83 2.15
N LEU A 290 22.41 -2.13 3.46
CA LEU A 290 21.96 -1.16 4.46
C LEU A 290 22.91 0.03 4.56
N GLU A 291 24.22 -0.21 4.44
CA GLU A 291 25.19 0.87 4.42
C GLU A 291 25.01 1.79 3.21
N PHE A 292 24.82 1.23 2.01
CA PHE A 292 24.46 2.00 0.82
C PHE A 292 23.17 2.79 1.03
N LEU A 293 22.12 2.14 1.53
CA LEU A 293 20.83 2.78 1.77
C LEU A 293 20.98 3.97 2.72
N ARG A 294 21.71 3.80 3.81
CA ARG A 294 21.93 4.86 4.81
C ARG A 294 22.82 5.99 4.33
N LYS A 295 23.94 5.67 3.67
CA LYS A 295 24.98 6.68 3.32
C LYS A 295 24.69 7.41 2.02
N ARG A 296 23.92 6.82 1.11
CA ARG A 296 23.68 7.36 -0.24
C ARG A 296 22.20 7.53 -0.53
N PHE A 297 21.40 6.49 -0.32
CA PHE A 297 20.00 6.49 -0.74
C PHE A 297 19.14 7.44 0.09
N LEU A 298 19.16 7.34 1.43
CA LEU A 298 18.37 8.19 2.32
C LEU A 298 18.72 9.69 2.15
N PRO A 299 19.99 10.13 2.17
CA PRO A 299 20.31 11.55 1.93
C PRO A 299 19.82 12.07 0.58
N ARG A 300 19.72 11.21 -0.44
CA ARG A 300 19.18 11.59 -1.73
C ARG A 300 17.65 11.68 -1.69
N LEU A 301 16.97 10.80 -0.96
CA LEU A 301 15.54 10.93 -0.70
C LEU A 301 15.22 12.21 0.06
N ASP A 302 16.02 12.60 1.05
CA ASP A 302 15.86 13.86 1.78
C ASP A 302 15.92 15.06 0.81
N GLN A 303 16.88 15.07 -0.14
CA GLN A 303 16.95 16.11 -1.18
C GLN A 303 15.72 16.14 -2.09
N ILE A 304 15.18 14.97 -2.46
CA ILE A 304 13.99 14.87 -3.32
C ILE A 304 12.76 15.40 -2.56
N GLU A 305 12.59 15.01 -1.31
CA GLU A 305 11.53 15.51 -0.44
C GLU A 305 11.62 17.03 -0.27
N ASP A 306 12.81 17.57 0.02
CA ASP A 306 13.04 19.01 0.14
C ASP A 306 12.63 19.78 -1.12
N GLU A 307 12.76 19.20 -2.31
CA GLU A 307 12.31 19.82 -3.57
C GLU A 307 10.80 19.68 -3.77
N LEU A 308 10.21 18.53 -3.44
CA LEU A 308 8.77 18.31 -3.52
C LEU A 308 7.99 19.18 -2.53
N GLU A 309 8.50 19.44 -1.31
CA GLU A 309 7.88 20.35 -0.34
C GLU A 309 7.83 21.81 -0.82
N LYS A 310 8.61 22.17 -1.84
CA LYS A 310 8.59 23.50 -2.48
C LYS A 310 7.51 23.60 -3.58
N VAL A 311 6.92 22.48 -3.97
CA VAL A 311 5.77 22.42 -4.87
C VAL A 311 4.50 22.66 -4.03
N GLY A 312 3.79 23.76 -4.30
CA GLY A 312 2.67 24.20 -3.47
C GLY A 312 1.34 23.52 -3.82
N ASP A 313 0.35 23.69 -2.94
CA ASP A 313 -1.03 23.27 -3.15
C ASP A 313 -1.59 23.78 -4.49
N GLY A 314 -2.31 22.92 -5.22
CA GLY A 314 -2.85 23.23 -6.54
C GLY A 314 -1.82 23.26 -7.68
N PHE A 315 -0.66 22.62 -7.50
CA PHE A 315 0.28 22.34 -8.59
C PHE A 315 -0.46 21.70 -9.77
N ARG A 316 -0.17 22.20 -10.97
CA ARG A 316 -0.65 21.65 -12.24
C ARG A 316 0.45 21.83 -13.28
N SER A 317 0.92 20.72 -13.80
CA SER A 317 1.90 20.68 -14.88
C SER A 317 1.44 19.69 -15.92
N SER A 318 1.93 19.84 -17.15
CA SER A 318 1.61 18.89 -18.22
C SER A 318 2.90 18.33 -18.79
N PHE A 319 2.95 17.02 -18.95
CA PHE A 319 4.13 16.32 -19.43
C PHE A 319 3.76 15.36 -20.56
N PHE A 320 4.45 15.51 -21.69
CA PHE A 320 4.34 14.58 -22.80
C PHE A 320 5.29 13.39 -22.59
N LEU A 321 4.74 12.20 -22.37
CA LEU A 321 5.48 10.95 -22.18
C LEU A 321 5.96 10.26 -23.47
N SER A 322 5.90 10.96 -24.61
CA SER A 322 6.28 10.43 -25.92
C SER A 322 7.66 9.74 -25.89
N GLY A 323 7.73 8.49 -26.35
CA GLY A 323 8.90 7.62 -26.42
C GLY A 323 9.15 6.76 -25.18
N PHE A 324 8.87 7.27 -23.97
CA PHE A 324 9.17 6.59 -22.71
C PHE A 324 8.01 5.69 -22.24
N LEU A 325 6.77 6.16 -22.40
CA LEU A 325 5.54 5.46 -22.06
C LEU A 325 4.51 5.58 -23.19
N ASP A 326 4.90 5.36 -24.44
CA ASP A 326 3.97 5.41 -25.58
C ASP A 326 2.75 4.51 -25.41
N GLN A 327 2.88 3.43 -24.61
CA GLN A 327 1.77 2.57 -24.19
C GLN A 327 0.66 3.28 -23.38
N PHE A 328 0.98 4.44 -22.78
CA PHE A 328 0.06 5.31 -22.05
C PHE A 328 -0.35 6.55 -22.88
N GLY A 329 0.01 6.61 -24.17
CA GLY A 329 -0.22 7.68 -25.15
C GLY A 329 -0.99 8.94 -24.70
N GLY A 330 -0.37 10.11 -24.85
CA GLY A 330 -1.01 11.42 -24.63
C GLY A 330 -0.18 12.37 -23.77
N VAL A 331 -0.73 13.57 -23.58
CA VAL A 331 -0.32 14.48 -22.51
C VAL A 331 -0.78 13.89 -21.19
N ARG A 332 0.10 13.89 -20.19
CA ARG A 332 -0.30 13.61 -18.82
C ARG A 332 -0.32 14.87 -17.98
N GLU A 333 -1.40 15.08 -17.25
CA GLU A 333 -1.45 16.09 -16.18
C GLU A 333 -0.69 15.54 -14.97
N LEU A 334 0.01 16.45 -14.31
CA LEU A 334 0.71 16.25 -13.06
C LEU A 334 0.11 17.22 -12.05
N ASP A 335 -0.35 16.71 -10.93
CA ASP A 335 -1.09 17.49 -9.96
C ASP A 335 -0.57 17.35 -8.52
N GLU A 336 -1.30 17.94 -7.57
CA GLU A 336 -1.02 17.82 -6.14
C GLU A 336 -1.10 16.37 -5.63
N GLY A 337 -2.02 15.56 -6.18
CA GLY A 337 -2.16 14.15 -5.85
C GLY A 337 -0.89 13.36 -6.19
N ASP A 338 -0.30 13.58 -7.36
CA ASP A 338 0.96 12.96 -7.77
C ASP A 338 2.12 13.34 -6.83
N VAL A 339 2.23 14.62 -6.47
CA VAL A 339 3.26 15.13 -5.55
C VAL A 339 3.12 14.46 -4.18
N LEU A 340 1.90 14.39 -3.63
CA LEU A 340 1.62 13.76 -2.34
C LEU A 340 1.91 12.25 -2.37
N LEU A 341 1.64 11.56 -3.48
CA LEU A 341 2.01 10.15 -3.63
C LEU A 341 3.52 9.93 -3.68
N LEU A 342 4.27 10.82 -4.33
CA LEU A 342 5.72 10.76 -4.34
C LEU A 342 6.30 11.00 -2.94
N LEU A 343 5.82 12.03 -2.24
CA LEU A 343 6.18 12.28 -0.83
C LEU A 343 5.85 11.07 0.06
N GLY A 344 4.65 10.51 -0.07
CA GLY A 344 4.24 9.32 0.68
C GLY A 344 5.12 8.11 0.38
N SER A 345 5.56 7.95 -0.87
CA SER A 345 6.48 6.88 -1.27
C SER A 345 7.87 7.06 -0.66
N ILE A 346 8.37 8.30 -0.57
CA ILE A 346 9.64 8.63 0.08
C ILE A 346 9.59 8.28 1.58
N GLU A 347 8.52 8.69 2.27
CA GLU A 347 8.31 8.35 3.69
C GLU A 347 8.19 6.84 3.92
N ALA A 348 7.53 6.11 3.00
CA ALA A 348 7.43 4.66 3.07
C ALA A 348 8.80 3.99 2.91
N LEU A 349 9.63 4.47 1.97
CA LEU A 349 10.98 3.98 1.77
C LEU A 349 11.87 4.27 2.99
N ARG A 350 11.80 5.47 3.56
CA ARG A 350 12.52 5.83 4.80
C ARG A 350 12.11 4.92 5.95
N GLY A 351 10.81 4.75 6.17
CA GLY A 351 10.27 3.84 7.17
C GLY A 351 10.70 2.39 6.95
N ALA A 352 10.79 1.93 5.70
CA ALA A 352 11.29 0.60 5.35
C ALA A 352 12.78 0.44 5.66
N VAL A 353 13.63 1.43 5.38
CA VAL A 353 15.06 1.35 5.72
C VAL A 353 15.24 1.29 7.23
N ASP A 354 14.54 2.13 8.00
CA ASP A 354 14.58 2.07 9.46
C ASP A 354 14.07 0.72 10.00
N LEU A 355 13.07 0.12 9.34
CA LEU A 355 12.58 -1.21 9.66
C LEU A 355 13.67 -2.27 9.44
N LEU A 356 14.32 -2.25 8.28
CA LEU A 356 15.37 -3.21 7.94
C LEU A 356 16.57 -3.06 8.88
N GLU A 357 16.95 -1.83 9.26
CA GLU A 357 18.03 -1.58 10.23
C GLU A 357 17.68 -2.02 11.67
N SER A 358 16.38 -2.14 11.98
CA SER A 358 15.94 -2.61 13.29
C SER A 358 16.19 -4.11 13.52
N TYR A 359 16.42 -4.86 12.45
CA TYR A 359 16.63 -6.31 12.49
C TYR A 359 18.01 -6.71 11.98
N ASP A 360 18.54 -7.80 12.52
CA ASP A 360 19.68 -8.47 11.94
C ASP A 360 19.25 -9.19 10.67
N LEU A 361 19.51 -8.60 9.51
CA LEU A 361 19.25 -9.23 8.22
C LEU A 361 20.54 -9.68 7.55
N ASP A 362 21.66 -9.72 8.26
CA ASP A 362 23.00 -9.91 7.72
C ASP A 362 23.23 -11.36 7.26
N LEU A 363 22.66 -11.65 6.09
CA LEU A 363 22.69 -12.95 5.44
C LEU A 363 23.66 -12.89 4.25
N ASP A 364 24.63 -13.79 4.24
CA ASP A 364 25.49 -14.02 3.08
C ASP A 364 24.73 -14.91 2.09
N LEU A 365 24.08 -14.28 1.10
CA LEU A 365 23.27 -14.98 0.10
C LEU A 365 24.09 -16.01 -0.70
N LYS A 366 25.36 -15.72 -0.98
CA LYS A 366 26.24 -16.66 -1.68
C LYS A 366 26.46 -17.90 -0.83
N ARG A 367 26.80 -17.72 0.45
CA ARG A 367 26.96 -18.83 1.39
C ARG A 367 25.66 -19.63 1.53
N VAL A 368 24.50 -18.98 1.63
CA VAL A 368 23.20 -19.67 1.66
C VAL A 368 23.01 -20.54 0.41
N LEU A 369 23.28 -20.01 -0.77
CA LEU A 369 23.15 -20.75 -2.02
C LEU A 369 24.14 -21.91 -2.14
N ASP A 370 25.40 -21.70 -1.73
CA ASP A 370 26.42 -22.75 -1.73
C ASP A 370 26.03 -23.90 -0.80
N GLU A 371 25.46 -23.59 0.37
CA GLU A 371 24.99 -24.59 1.33
C GLU A 371 23.73 -25.32 0.85
N LEU A 372 22.81 -24.62 0.16
CA LEU A 372 21.68 -25.27 -0.51
C LEU A 372 22.15 -26.22 -1.62
N ARG A 373 23.15 -25.81 -2.42
CA ARG A 373 23.75 -26.66 -3.47
C ARG A 373 24.48 -27.87 -2.88
N ALA A 374 25.08 -27.72 -1.71
CA ALA A 374 25.65 -28.83 -0.94
C ALA A 374 24.58 -29.76 -0.31
N GLY A 375 23.29 -29.47 -0.52
CA GLY A 375 22.18 -30.30 -0.03
C GLY A 375 21.85 -30.10 1.45
N LYS A 376 22.36 -29.04 2.10
CA LYS A 376 22.00 -28.74 3.49
C LYS A 376 20.54 -28.30 3.58
N GLY A 377 19.87 -28.73 4.64
CA GLY A 377 18.51 -28.28 4.96
C GLY A 377 18.49 -26.84 5.47
N ILE A 378 17.35 -26.15 5.32
CA ILE A 378 17.18 -24.75 5.76
C ILE A 378 17.54 -24.57 7.25
N SER A 379 17.18 -25.53 8.11
CA SER A 379 17.51 -25.47 9.55
C SER A 379 19.03 -25.46 9.80
N GLN A 380 19.81 -26.21 9.01
CA GLN A 380 21.28 -26.22 9.11
C GLN A 380 21.87 -24.91 8.60
N ILE A 381 21.29 -24.34 7.53
CA ILE A 381 21.71 -23.05 6.98
C ILE A 381 21.44 -21.93 7.98
N LEU A 382 20.24 -21.88 8.56
CA LEU A 382 19.88 -20.84 9.54
C LEU A 382 20.68 -20.97 10.85
N ALA A 383 21.27 -22.13 11.14
CA ALA A 383 22.21 -22.28 12.26
C ALA A 383 23.55 -21.57 12.00
N LEU A 384 23.92 -21.32 10.73
CA LEU A 384 25.10 -20.52 10.37
C LEU A 384 24.89 -19.01 10.57
N PHE A 385 23.62 -18.58 10.71
CA PHE A 385 23.21 -17.19 10.89
C PHE A 385 22.30 -17.06 12.12
N PRO A 386 22.81 -17.35 13.34
CA PRO A 386 21.98 -17.49 14.55
C PRO A 386 21.21 -16.23 14.93
N HIS A 387 21.68 -15.06 14.48
CA HIS A 387 21.09 -13.77 14.78
C HIS A 387 20.08 -13.29 13.73
N VAL A 388 20.01 -13.90 12.54
CA VAL A 388 19.14 -13.41 11.45
C VAL A 388 17.68 -13.35 11.89
N GLY A 389 17.00 -12.23 11.61
CA GLY A 389 15.63 -11.95 12.01
C GLY A 389 15.45 -11.50 13.47
N ARG A 390 16.52 -11.44 14.27
CA ARG A 390 16.44 -10.90 15.64
C ARG A 390 16.55 -9.38 15.63
N PRO A 391 15.89 -8.67 16.57
CA PRO A 391 16.11 -7.24 16.73
C PRO A 391 17.57 -6.91 17.08
N ARG A 392 18.11 -5.80 16.54
CA ARG A 392 19.47 -5.29 16.85
C ARG A 392 19.43 -4.00 17.64
N ALA A 393 19.15 -2.90 16.94
CA ALA A 393 19.04 -1.56 17.47
C ALA A 393 17.67 -1.03 17.05
N SER A 394 16.82 -0.70 18.02
CA SER A 394 15.43 -0.34 17.73
C SER A 394 15.36 1.03 17.03
N ARG A 395 15.20 1.01 15.70
CA ARG A 395 14.67 2.13 14.90
C ARG A 395 13.17 1.97 14.61
N LEU A 396 12.52 1.01 15.25
CA LEU A 396 11.10 0.69 15.05
C LEU A 396 10.18 1.87 15.30
N LYS A 397 10.52 2.76 16.24
CA LYS A 397 9.76 4.00 16.46
C LYS A 397 9.83 4.93 15.24
N SER A 398 11.02 5.10 14.66
CA SER A 398 11.21 5.90 13.44
C SER A 398 10.55 5.22 12.23
N ALA A 399 10.71 3.90 12.10
CA ALA A 399 10.03 3.10 11.08
C ALA A 399 8.50 3.27 11.15
N LYS A 400 7.92 3.17 12.36
CA LYS A 400 6.49 3.42 12.58
C LYS A 400 6.08 4.83 12.18
N ALA A 401 6.88 5.84 12.55
CA ALA A 401 6.60 7.22 12.19
C ALA A 401 6.60 7.42 10.66
N GLY A 402 7.62 6.92 9.95
CA GLY A 402 7.70 7.00 8.49
C GLY A 402 6.53 6.29 7.80
N ILE A 403 6.13 5.10 8.25
CA ILE A 403 4.97 4.39 7.68
C ILE A 403 3.66 5.14 7.96
N LEU A 404 3.50 5.74 9.14
CA LEU A 404 2.31 6.55 9.47
C LEU A 404 2.24 7.84 8.63
N ASN A 405 3.39 8.51 8.41
CA ASN A 405 3.47 9.69 7.55
C ASN A 405 3.16 9.33 6.10
N ALA A 406 3.75 8.25 5.59
CA ALA A 406 3.48 7.71 4.26
C ALA A 406 1.99 7.42 4.06
N ALA A 407 1.37 6.77 5.04
CA ALA A 407 -0.06 6.49 5.04
C ALA A 407 -0.89 7.78 5.00
N SER A 408 -0.53 8.79 5.82
CA SER A 408 -1.22 10.09 5.81
C SER A 408 -1.11 10.78 4.45
N LEU A 409 0.08 10.81 3.84
CA LEU A 409 0.31 11.40 2.53
C LEU A 409 -0.44 10.66 1.41
N PHE A 410 -0.47 9.33 1.46
CA PHE A 410 -1.27 8.52 0.55
C PHE A 410 -2.77 8.85 0.66
N ARG A 411 -3.29 8.99 1.89
CA ARG A 411 -4.67 9.40 2.15
C ARG A 411 -4.97 10.77 1.55
N ASP A 412 -4.08 11.74 1.80
CA ASP A 412 -4.26 13.11 1.32
C ASP A 412 -4.20 13.17 -0.21
N ALA A 413 -3.30 12.40 -0.83
CA ALA A 413 -3.27 12.23 -2.27
C ALA A 413 -4.55 11.61 -2.82
N PHE A 414 -5.05 10.53 -2.20
CA PHE A 414 -6.30 9.90 -2.60
C PHE A 414 -7.48 10.89 -2.54
N VAL A 415 -7.51 11.74 -1.53
CA VAL A 415 -8.51 12.81 -1.38
C VAL A 415 -8.32 13.89 -2.44
N SER A 416 -7.09 14.25 -2.81
CA SER A 416 -6.79 15.18 -3.90
C SER A 416 -7.32 14.65 -5.23
N ILE A 417 -6.89 13.44 -5.62
CA ILE A 417 -7.28 12.78 -6.88
C ILE A 417 -8.79 12.62 -6.98
N ARG A 418 -9.46 12.35 -5.85
CA ARG A 418 -10.92 12.26 -5.83
C ARG A 418 -11.62 13.60 -6.09
N LYS A 419 -11.03 14.73 -5.67
CA LYS A 419 -11.64 16.07 -5.79
C LYS A 419 -11.51 16.65 -7.20
N GLU A 420 -10.62 16.09 -8.01
CA GLU A 420 -10.49 16.46 -9.42
C GLU A 420 -11.83 16.27 -10.14
N SER A 421 -12.09 17.20 -11.06
CA SER A 421 -13.31 17.23 -11.88
C SER A 421 -13.02 16.92 -13.35
N ASP A 422 -11.73 16.82 -13.67
CA ASP A 422 -11.10 16.55 -14.95
C ASP A 422 -11.30 15.08 -15.36
N ASP A 423 -10.90 14.77 -16.59
CA ASP A 423 -10.92 13.40 -17.08
C ASP A 423 -9.71 12.63 -16.55
N GLN A 424 -9.92 11.77 -15.56
CA GLN A 424 -8.86 10.95 -14.94
C GLN A 424 -8.02 10.08 -15.90
N ARG A 425 -8.35 10.03 -17.18
CA ARG A 425 -7.53 9.37 -18.21
C ARG A 425 -6.31 10.18 -18.62
N ASP A 426 -6.23 11.48 -18.33
CA ASP A 426 -5.03 12.29 -18.57
C ASP A 426 -4.14 12.45 -17.35
N ASP A 427 -4.56 12.10 -16.13
CA ASP A 427 -3.65 12.10 -14.98
C ASP A 427 -2.49 11.09 -15.12
N LEU A 428 -1.35 11.39 -14.49
CA LEU A 428 -0.25 10.45 -14.34
C LEU A 428 -0.67 9.27 -13.46
N ILE A 429 -1.29 9.55 -12.31
CA ILE A 429 -1.83 8.54 -11.39
C ILE A 429 -3.34 8.69 -11.27
N ALA A 430 -4.05 7.72 -11.83
CA ALA A 430 -5.51 7.74 -11.91
C ALA A 430 -6.16 6.54 -11.23
N PHE A 431 -7.43 6.71 -10.84
CA PHE A 431 -8.25 5.56 -10.47
C PHE A 431 -8.48 4.62 -11.65
N ARG A 432 -8.32 3.33 -11.40
CA ARG A 432 -8.63 2.31 -12.41
C ARG A 432 -10.10 2.40 -12.84
N LYS A 433 -10.34 2.25 -14.15
CA LYS A 433 -11.70 2.12 -14.71
C LYS A 433 -12.49 1.04 -13.96
N GLY A 434 -13.65 1.43 -13.43
CA GLY A 434 -14.54 0.58 -12.64
C GLY A 434 -14.48 0.81 -11.13
N PHE A 435 -13.48 1.53 -10.63
CA PHE A 435 -13.41 1.92 -9.22
C PHE A 435 -14.38 3.09 -8.97
N GLY A 436 -15.64 2.77 -8.72
CA GLY A 436 -16.73 3.74 -8.59
C GLY A 436 -16.62 4.60 -7.33
N GLU A 437 -17.36 5.70 -7.28
CA GLU A 437 -17.33 6.63 -6.13
C GLU A 437 -17.64 5.92 -4.80
N LYS A 438 -18.68 5.07 -4.77
CA LYS A 438 -19.02 4.27 -3.57
C LYS A 438 -17.89 3.35 -3.13
N GLU A 439 -17.16 2.75 -4.08
CA GLU A 439 -16.03 1.88 -3.76
C GLU A 439 -14.83 2.69 -3.24
N ARG A 440 -14.61 3.89 -3.78
CA ARG A 440 -13.61 4.85 -3.29
C ARG A 440 -13.93 5.38 -1.91
N ASP A 441 -15.20 5.73 -1.65
CA ASP A 441 -15.69 6.12 -0.33
C ASP A 441 -15.46 5.01 0.68
N LEU A 442 -15.89 3.80 0.30
CA LEU A 442 -15.64 2.63 1.12
C LEU A 442 -14.16 2.47 1.36
N PHE A 443 -13.29 2.53 0.35
CA PHE A 443 -11.82 2.42 0.46
C PHE A 443 -11.12 3.52 1.26
N LEU A 444 -11.57 4.76 1.19
CA LEU A 444 -10.93 5.85 1.92
C LEU A 444 -11.35 5.82 3.36
N ALA A 445 -12.64 5.58 3.59
CA ALA A 445 -13.12 5.28 4.90
C ALA A 445 -12.25 4.12 5.39
N ASP A 446 -12.33 3.01 4.67
CA ASP A 446 -11.38 1.93 4.49
C ASP A 446 -9.92 2.15 5.01
N PHE A 447 -9.36 3.30 4.72
CA PHE A 447 -8.00 3.58 5.07
C PHE A 447 -7.88 4.23 6.46
N ASP A 448 -8.84 5.09 6.78
CA ASP A 448 -8.85 5.92 7.98
C ASP A 448 -8.99 5.14 9.28
N ARG A 449 -9.79 4.05 9.31
CA ARG A 449 -9.90 3.21 10.52
C ARG A 449 -8.60 2.46 10.74
N TRP A 450 -8.01 1.89 9.70
CA TRP A 450 -6.72 1.20 9.81
C TRP A 450 -5.64 2.15 10.31
N LEU A 451 -5.57 3.35 9.72
CA LEU A 451 -4.62 4.38 10.13
C LEU A 451 -4.85 4.81 11.59
N GLY A 452 -6.10 4.96 12.01
CA GLY A 452 -6.46 5.25 13.41
C GLY A 452 -6.03 4.14 14.37
N LEU A 453 -6.30 2.87 14.03
CA LEU A 453 -5.84 1.71 14.82
C LEU A 453 -4.32 1.69 14.95
N PHE A 454 -3.61 1.93 13.84
CA PHE A 454 -2.16 1.93 13.83
C PHE A 454 -1.55 3.11 14.60
N LYS A 455 -2.14 4.30 14.49
CA LYS A 455 -1.71 5.48 15.25
C LYS A 455 -1.91 5.29 16.76
N ASP A 456 -3.09 4.82 17.15
CA ASP A 456 -3.51 4.71 18.56
C ASP A 456 -2.94 3.49 19.29
N GLY A 457 -2.27 2.57 18.60
CA GLY A 457 -1.81 1.33 19.22
C GLY A 457 -2.93 0.35 19.55
N LYS A 458 -4.09 0.49 18.88
CA LYS A 458 -5.27 -0.34 19.13
C LYS A 458 -5.28 -1.55 18.21
N GLN A 459 -5.88 -2.63 18.70
CA GLN A 459 -6.30 -3.73 17.86
C GLN A 459 -7.64 -3.44 17.22
N GLY A 460 -7.87 -3.97 16.02
CA GLY A 460 -9.15 -3.85 15.36
C GLY A 460 -9.33 -4.93 14.32
N ALA A 461 -10.58 -5.10 13.91
CA ALA A 461 -10.94 -6.13 12.96
C ALA A 461 -10.78 -5.63 11.52
N ILE A 462 -10.07 -6.39 10.70
CA ILE A 462 -9.95 -6.20 9.25
C ILE A 462 -10.74 -7.30 8.54
N GLY A 463 -11.27 -6.97 7.37
CA GLY A 463 -12.08 -7.87 6.57
C GLY A 463 -13.57 -7.78 6.88
N ARG A 464 -14.35 -8.58 6.17
CA ARG A 464 -15.81 -8.67 6.33
C ARG A 464 -16.16 -10.08 6.75
N ALA A 465 -17.22 -10.22 7.54
CA ALA A 465 -17.75 -11.53 7.92
C ALA A 465 -18.03 -12.37 6.65
N PRO A 466 -17.69 -13.68 6.67
CA PRO A 466 -17.17 -14.46 7.79
C PRO A 466 -15.63 -14.41 7.96
N LEU A 467 -14.89 -13.80 7.03
CA LEU A 467 -13.41 -13.76 7.02
C LEU A 467 -12.86 -12.50 7.72
N GLN A 468 -13.39 -12.21 8.91
CA GLN A 468 -12.92 -11.09 9.72
C GLN A 468 -11.81 -11.56 10.67
N PHE A 469 -10.70 -10.84 10.72
CA PHE A 469 -9.56 -11.13 11.60
C PHE A 469 -9.16 -9.88 12.37
N PHE A 470 -8.77 -10.06 13.64
CA PHE A 470 -8.24 -8.96 14.43
C PHE A 470 -6.75 -8.80 14.13
N VAL A 471 -6.32 -7.54 14.01
CA VAL A 471 -4.93 -7.16 13.86
C VAL A 471 -4.55 -6.13 14.92
N ALA A 472 -3.29 -6.13 15.33
CA ALA A 472 -2.67 -5.12 16.17
C ALA A 472 -1.43 -4.56 15.46
N PRO A 473 -1.58 -3.72 14.43
CA PRO A 473 -0.47 -3.31 13.55
C PRO A 473 0.67 -2.62 14.29
N SER A 474 0.36 -1.90 15.38
CA SER A 474 1.38 -1.28 16.24
C SER A 474 2.27 -2.27 16.96
N ARG A 475 1.78 -3.49 17.22
CA ARG A 475 2.49 -4.47 18.04
C ARG A 475 3.86 -4.81 17.49
N PHE A 476 4.00 -4.77 16.16
CA PHE A 476 5.27 -5.00 15.47
C PHE A 476 6.36 -3.97 15.85
N PHE A 477 5.97 -2.74 16.18
CA PHE A 477 6.86 -1.60 16.40
C PHE A 477 7.03 -1.25 17.88
N GLU A 478 6.44 -2.03 18.79
CA GLU A 478 6.51 -1.80 20.23
C GLU A 478 7.77 -2.42 20.85
N GLY A 479 8.31 -1.76 21.88
CA GLY A 479 9.45 -2.27 22.64
C GLY A 479 10.68 -2.52 21.77
N VAL A 480 11.17 -3.77 21.78
CA VAL A 480 12.31 -4.22 20.97
C VAL A 480 11.89 -4.78 19.61
N GLY A 481 10.60 -4.78 19.28
CA GLY A 481 10.05 -5.46 18.11
C GLY A 481 9.81 -6.95 18.32
N LEU A 482 9.47 -7.64 17.24
CA LEU A 482 9.18 -9.06 17.28
C LEU A 482 10.44 -9.87 16.96
N ASP A 483 10.72 -10.94 17.71
CA ASP A 483 11.77 -11.87 17.31
C ASP A 483 11.32 -12.69 16.09
N LEU A 484 11.56 -12.19 14.87
CA LEU A 484 11.14 -12.84 13.63
C LEU A 484 11.73 -14.24 13.51
N ARG A 485 12.93 -14.45 14.07
CA ARG A 485 13.59 -15.76 14.11
C ARG A 485 12.78 -16.78 14.89
N SER A 486 12.07 -16.34 15.94
CA SER A 486 11.25 -17.22 16.77
C SER A 486 10.00 -17.75 16.04
N PHE A 487 9.52 -17.05 15.01
CA PHE A 487 8.37 -17.48 14.21
C PHE A 487 8.74 -18.39 13.05
N VAL A 488 10.02 -18.44 12.67
CA VAL A 488 10.49 -19.31 11.60
C VAL A 488 10.22 -20.78 11.99
N PRO A 489 9.39 -21.51 11.23
CA PRO A 489 9.07 -22.89 11.55
C PRO A 489 10.30 -23.78 11.44
N GLU A 490 10.26 -24.92 12.13
CA GLU A 490 11.28 -25.94 11.94
C GLU A 490 11.13 -26.59 10.57
N PHE A 491 12.12 -26.37 9.72
CA PHE A 491 12.18 -27.01 8.41
C PHE A 491 12.74 -28.41 8.59
N ASP A 492 11.91 -29.43 8.36
CA ASP A 492 12.38 -30.78 8.09
C ASP A 492 12.42 -30.96 6.57
N HIS A 493 13.61 -31.20 6.02
CA HIS A 493 13.88 -31.45 4.61
C HIS A 493 12.96 -32.49 3.93
N ARG A 494 12.25 -33.33 4.70
CA ARG A 494 11.32 -34.34 4.20
C ARG A 494 9.84 -33.97 4.37
N ILE A 495 9.53 -32.93 5.14
CA ILE A 495 8.17 -32.62 5.54
C ILE A 495 7.80 -31.22 5.02
N PRO A 496 6.73 -31.09 4.21
CA PRO A 496 6.18 -29.77 3.88
C PRO A 496 5.86 -29.00 5.17
N LEU A 497 6.06 -27.68 5.15
CA LEU A 497 5.69 -26.84 6.29
C LEU A 497 4.25 -27.13 6.71
N GLY A 498 4.14 -27.67 7.91
CA GLY A 498 2.87 -28.07 8.48
C GLY A 498 2.19 -26.88 9.15
N GLY A 499 0.87 -26.85 9.16
CA GLY A 499 0.11 -25.90 9.94
C GLY A 499 0.62 -25.78 11.37
N SER A 500 0.77 -26.93 12.05
CA SER A 500 1.31 -27.06 13.41
C SER A 500 2.80 -26.71 13.57
N SER A 501 3.51 -26.29 12.51
CA SER A 501 4.93 -25.93 12.57
C SER A 501 5.16 -24.46 12.90
N LEU A 502 4.12 -23.63 12.82
CA LEU A 502 4.18 -22.25 13.33
C LEU A 502 4.21 -22.31 14.86
N LYS A 503 5.28 -21.81 15.47
CA LYS A 503 5.46 -21.79 16.93
C LYS A 503 4.46 -20.87 17.62
N ASP A 504 4.08 -19.79 16.93
CA ASP A 504 3.07 -18.84 17.38
C ASP A 504 2.20 -18.42 16.18
N PRO A 505 0.94 -18.89 16.08
CA PRO A 505 0.05 -18.52 14.99
C PRO A 505 -0.40 -17.06 15.05
N SER A 506 -0.28 -16.38 16.20
CA SER A 506 -0.60 -14.95 16.35
C SER A 506 0.49 -14.01 15.85
N LEU A 507 1.68 -14.56 15.55
CA LEU A 507 2.89 -13.82 15.15
C LEU A 507 3.24 -12.70 16.14
N GLY A 508 3.43 -13.08 17.41
CA GLY A 508 3.76 -12.15 18.49
C GLY A 508 2.60 -11.24 18.89
N GLY A 509 1.36 -11.68 18.64
CA GLY A 509 0.16 -10.88 18.88
C GLY A 509 -0.16 -9.87 17.77
N LEU A 510 0.51 -9.91 16.62
CA LEU A 510 0.15 -9.09 15.45
C LEU A 510 -1.26 -9.42 14.94
N PHE A 511 -1.67 -10.69 15.07
CA PHE A 511 -3.01 -11.18 14.77
C PHE A 511 -3.66 -11.77 16.02
N PRO A 512 -4.20 -10.93 16.93
CA PRO A 512 -4.89 -11.41 18.12
C PRO A 512 -6.03 -12.38 17.75
N GLY A 513 -6.08 -13.54 18.40
CA GLY A 513 -7.10 -14.56 18.12
C GLY A 513 -6.84 -15.42 16.88
N MET A 514 -5.71 -15.24 16.18
CA MET A 514 -5.30 -16.17 15.12
C MET A 514 -4.94 -17.52 15.71
N THR A 515 -5.80 -18.52 15.49
CA THR A 515 -5.56 -19.89 15.93
C THR A 515 -4.65 -20.65 14.96
N GLN A 516 -4.09 -21.77 15.40
CA GLN A 516 -3.30 -22.64 14.52
C GLN A 516 -4.10 -23.05 13.28
N ALA A 517 -5.36 -23.44 13.46
CA ALA A 517 -6.24 -23.86 12.37
C ALA A 517 -6.44 -22.73 11.35
N LEU A 518 -6.69 -21.51 11.82
CA LEU A 518 -6.89 -20.34 10.97
C LEU A 518 -5.61 -19.96 10.21
N ALA A 519 -4.46 -19.86 10.89
CA ALA A 519 -3.17 -19.58 10.25
C ALA A 519 -2.80 -20.65 9.21
N THR A 520 -3.03 -21.92 9.55
CA THR A 520 -2.83 -23.07 8.65
C THR A 520 -3.67 -22.95 7.39
N ASN A 521 -4.94 -22.54 7.53
CA ASN A 521 -5.84 -22.32 6.40
C ASN A 521 -5.42 -21.12 5.54
N LEU A 522 -5.13 -19.98 6.15
CA LEU A 522 -4.77 -18.76 5.43
C LEU A 522 -3.45 -18.89 4.64
N ALA A 523 -2.46 -19.57 5.21
CA ALA A 523 -1.18 -19.79 4.57
C ALA A 523 -1.13 -21.04 3.67
N ASP A 524 -2.28 -21.71 3.45
CA ASP A 524 -2.40 -22.97 2.70
C ASP A 524 -1.34 -24.02 3.11
N LEU A 525 -1.01 -24.05 4.42
CA LEU A 525 0.00 -24.96 4.94
C LEU A 525 -0.53 -26.38 4.95
N ALA A 526 0.38 -27.36 4.83
CA ALA A 526 0.01 -28.76 4.91
C ALA A 526 -0.55 -29.08 6.30
N THR A 527 -1.64 -29.83 6.40
CA THR A 527 -2.05 -30.31 7.73
C THR A 527 -1.14 -31.49 8.11
N LYS A 528 -0.44 -31.39 9.24
CA LYS A 528 0.29 -32.52 9.79
C LYS A 528 -0.66 -33.35 10.63
N ALA A 529 -0.97 -34.55 10.16
CA ALA A 529 -1.81 -35.51 10.86
C ALA A 529 -0.93 -36.66 11.38
N ARG A 530 -0.84 -36.81 12.69
CA ARG A 530 -0.28 -38.03 13.29
C ARG A 530 -1.41 -39.03 13.37
N LEU A 531 -1.28 -40.17 12.70
CA LEU A 531 -2.32 -41.18 12.74
C LEU A 531 -2.39 -41.75 14.15
N VAL A 532 -3.58 -41.68 14.75
CA VAL A 532 -3.80 -42.26 16.07
C VAL A 532 -4.07 -43.75 15.90
N LYS A 533 -3.37 -44.56 16.69
CA LYS A 533 -3.62 -45.99 16.73
C LYS A 533 -4.92 -46.26 17.47
N ALA A 534 -5.97 -46.65 16.77
CA ALA A 534 -7.28 -46.93 17.33
C ALA A 534 -8.01 -47.98 16.48
N ASP A 535 -8.73 -48.89 17.15
CA ASP A 535 -9.66 -49.81 16.51
C ASP A 535 -11.04 -49.13 16.48
N ILE A 536 -11.42 -48.60 15.31
CA ILE A 536 -12.70 -47.93 15.11
C ILE A 536 -13.73 -48.96 14.62
N LEU A 537 -14.90 -48.98 15.26
CA LEU A 537 -16.07 -49.67 14.74
C LEU A 537 -16.75 -48.76 13.71
N VAL A 538 -16.85 -49.22 12.45
CA VAL A 538 -17.47 -48.43 11.38
C VAL A 538 -18.98 -48.65 11.42
N ASP A 539 -19.65 -48.05 12.41
CA ASP A 539 -21.10 -48.16 12.64
C ASP A 539 -21.82 -46.81 12.61
N GLY A 540 -21.09 -45.72 12.34
CA GLY A 540 -21.61 -44.36 12.31
C GLY A 540 -21.68 -43.71 13.69
N ARG A 541 -21.10 -44.32 14.74
CA ARG A 541 -21.02 -43.76 16.09
C ARG A 541 -19.66 -43.11 16.32
N PHE A 542 -19.69 -41.80 16.54
CA PHE A 542 -18.48 -41.01 16.66
C PHE A 542 -17.79 -41.09 18.03
N SER A 543 -18.36 -41.82 19.00
CA SER A 543 -17.79 -42.02 20.35
C SER A 543 -16.44 -42.71 20.33
N ASP A 544 -16.16 -43.47 19.27
CA ASP A 544 -15.02 -44.37 19.19
C ASP A 544 -13.77 -43.65 18.65
N TRP A 545 -13.95 -42.41 18.17
CA TRP A 545 -12.87 -41.57 17.65
C TRP A 545 -12.17 -40.80 18.76
N PRO A 546 -10.85 -40.97 18.93
CA PRO A 546 -10.11 -40.13 19.87
C PRO A 546 -10.04 -38.70 19.33
N ALA A 547 -10.17 -37.70 20.21
CA ALA A 547 -10.08 -36.29 19.84
C ALA A 547 -8.76 -35.96 19.10
N SER A 548 -7.67 -36.68 19.41
CA SER A 548 -6.37 -36.52 18.75
C SER A 548 -6.31 -37.04 17.31
N ALA A 549 -7.33 -37.77 16.83
CA ALA A 549 -7.42 -38.22 15.43
C ALA A 549 -7.94 -37.13 14.49
N GLU A 550 -8.41 -36.00 15.02
CA GLU A 550 -8.90 -34.89 14.22
C GLU A 550 -7.77 -34.28 13.38
N VAL A 551 -8.03 -34.20 12.08
CA VAL A 551 -7.21 -33.52 11.09
C VAL A 551 -7.91 -32.22 10.76
N LEU A 552 -7.29 -31.12 11.16
CA LEU A 552 -7.77 -29.78 10.83
C LEU A 552 -7.84 -29.60 9.31
N LEU A 553 -9.03 -29.75 8.77
CA LEU A 553 -9.40 -29.24 7.45
C LEU A 553 -9.90 -27.80 7.60
N PRO A 554 -9.89 -27.00 6.53
CA PRO A 554 -10.62 -25.75 6.56
C PRO A 554 -12.09 -26.05 6.88
N ARG A 555 -12.71 -25.27 7.78
CA ARG A 555 -14.17 -25.16 7.78
C ARG A 555 -14.58 -24.73 6.39
N ASP A 556 -15.68 -25.30 5.94
CA ASP A 556 -16.21 -25.23 4.59
C ASP A 556 -15.80 -23.99 3.73
N PRO A 557 -15.24 -24.23 2.52
CA PRO A 557 -14.94 -23.18 1.55
C PRO A 557 -16.11 -22.75 0.66
N ASN A 558 -17.34 -23.24 0.83
CA ASN A 558 -18.52 -22.61 0.25
C ASN A 558 -18.92 -21.38 1.10
N GLY A 559 -18.02 -20.40 1.19
CA GLY A 559 -18.50 -19.03 1.11
C GLY A 559 -19.07 -18.89 -0.31
N ASP A 560 -20.28 -19.41 -0.55
CA ASP A 560 -20.91 -19.64 -1.85
C ASP A 560 -20.39 -18.68 -2.91
N SER A 561 -19.36 -19.14 -3.62
CA SER A 561 -18.77 -18.37 -4.70
C SER A 561 -19.83 -18.35 -5.81
N THR A 562 -20.51 -17.22 -5.92
CA THR A 562 -21.56 -16.94 -6.91
C THR A 562 -21.12 -17.19 -8.36
N VAL A 563 -19.80 -17.34 -8.60
CA VAL A 563 -19.17 -17.55 -9.91
C VAL A 563 -19.44 -18.94 -10.49
N PHE A 564 -19.69 -19.98 -9.67
CA PHE A 564 -19.88 -21.36 -10.16
C PHE A 564 -21.34 -21.84 -10.18
N GLY A 565 -22.29 -20.95 -9.87
CA GLY A 565 -23.69 -21.32 -9.60
C GLY A 565 -23.81 -22.14 -8.32
N TYR A 566 -25.03 -22.33 -7.80
CA TYR A 566 -25.33 -23.15 -6.61
C TYR A 566 -24.99 -24.63 -6.84
N LEU A 567 -23.72 -24.97 -7.00
CA LEU A 567 -23.25 -26.33 -6.88
C LEU A 567 -23.14 -26.62 -5.39
N SER A 568 -24.28 -26.87 -4.74
CA SER A 568 -24.42 -27.25 -3.33
C SER A 568 -23.56 -28.49 -3.06
N ALA A 569 -22.27 -28.36 -2.75
CA ALA A 569 -21.45 -29.48 -2.30
C ALA A 569 -21.69 -29.62 -0.81
N LEU A 570 -21.78 -30.85 -0.27
CA LEU A 570 -21.80 -30.93 1.18
C LEU A 570 -20.51 -30.33 1.71
N ASP A 571 -20.70 -29.32 2.53
CA ASP A 571 -19.69 -28.67 3.33
C ASP A 571 -18.97 -29.71 4.17
N LEU A 572 -17.64 -29.64 4.23
CA LEU A 572 -16.87 -30.52 5.11
C LEU A 572 -16.68 -29.82 6.46
N GLY A 573 -17.28 -30.38 7.51
CA GLY A 573 -17.14 -29.88 8.88
C GLY A 573 -15.81 -30.26 9.53
N GLY A 574 -15.24 -31.41 9.14
CA GLY A 574 -13.99 -31.93 9.69
C GLY A 574 -13.57 -33.26 9.05
N LEU A 575 -12.33 -33.68 9.31
CA LEU A 575 -11.78 -34.97 8.89
C LEU A 575 -11.05 -35.60 10.07
N TRP A 576 -11.23 -36.89 10.32
CA TRP A 576 -10.46 -37.64 11.30
C TRP A 576 -9.80 -38.82 10.62
N LEU A 577 -8.56 -39.11 11.02
CA LEU A 577 -7.78 -40.22 10.49
C LEU A 577 -7.24 -41.07 11.64
N ALA A 578 -7.52 -42.37 11.58
CA ALA A 578 -6.99 -43.34 12.55
C ALA A 578 -6.45 -44.57 11.81
N ILE A 579 -5.66 -45.38 12.52
CA ILE A 579 -5.10 -46.60 11.96
C ILE A 579 -5.11 -47.72 13.00
N SER A 580 -5.39 -48.95 12.56
CA SER A 580 -5.22 -50.16 13.36
C SER A 580 -4.23 -51.13 12.73
N SER A 581 -4.16 -52.35 13.26
CA SER A 581 -3.40 -53.44 12.63
C SER A 581 -3.99 -53.89 11.29
N ARG A 582 -5.27 -53.59 11.03
CA ARG A 582 -6.00 -54.11 9.86
C ARG A 582 -6.52 -53.03 8.92
N ASN A 583 -6.88 -51.86 9.46
CA ASN A 583 -7.58 -50.84 8.71
C ASN A 583 -6.96 -49.45 8.90
N PHE A 584 -7.10 -48.64 7.85
CA PHE A 584 -6.99 -47.19 7.90
C PHE A 584 -8.42 -46.64 7.95
N TYR A 585 -8.70 -45.81 8.94
CA TYR A 585 -10.03 -45.26 9.16
C TYR A 585 -10.07 -43.80 8.74
N VAL A 586 -11.15 -43.43 8.06
CA VAL A 586 -11.44 -42.04 7.67
C VAL A 586 -12.82 -41.69 8.18
N ARG A 587 -12.93 -40.59 8.94
CA ARG A 587 -14.21 -39.95 9.23
C ARG A 587 -14.27 -38.58 8.59
N ILE A 588 -15.43 -38.23 8.06
CA ILE A 588 -15.71 -36.95 7.42
C ILE A 588 -16.97 -36.38 8.07
N ASP A 589 -16.87 -35.24 8.75
CA ASP A 589 -18.06 -34.52 9.21
C ASP A 589 -18.65 -33.72 8.05
N LEU A 590 -19.97 -33.75 7.94
CA LEU A 590 -20.72 -33.09 6.88
C LEU A 590 -21.41 -31.87 7.49
N GLY A 591 -20.98 -30.68 7.08
CA GLY A 591 -21.46 -29.39 7.57
C GLY A 591 -22.94 -29.14 7.27
N ASP A 592 -23.42 -29.66 6.13
CA ASP A 592 -24.83 -29.54 5.71
C ASP A 592 -25.76 -30.63 6.30
N GLY A 593 -25.27 -31.42 7.26
CA GLY A 593 -26.06 -32.47 7.89
C GLY A 593 -26.11 -33.77 7.08
N ASP A 594 -27.22 -34.50 7.20
CA ASP A 594 -27.36 -35.84 6.62
C ASP A 594 -27.57 -35.77 5.10
N PRO A 595 -26.69 -36.34 4.26
CA PRO A 595 -26.83 -36.28 2.80
C PRO A 595 -28.14 -36.91 2.31
N ARG A 596 -28.78 -37.79 3.10
CA ARG A 596 -30.08 -38.37 2.78
C ARG A 596 -31.22 -37.36 2.80
N THR A 597 -31.10 -36.25 3.55
CA THR A 597 -32.09 -35.16 3.52
C THR A 597 -31.94 -34.26 2.29
N HIS A 598 -30.89 -34.48 1.49
CA HIS A 598 -30.57 -33.69 0.30
C HIS A 598 -30.37 -34.57 -0.96
N PRO A 599 -31.37 -35.36 -1.39
CA PRO A 599 -31.22 -36.37 -2.45
C PRO A 599 -30.88 -35.79 -3.83
N LYS A 600 -31.20 -34.52 -4.09
CA LYS A 600 -30.83 -33.80 -5.34
C LYS A 600 -29.35 -33.41 -5.42
N ILE A 601 -28.62 -33.57 -4.31
CA ILE A 601 -27.22 -33.15 -4.14
C ILE A 601 -26.29 -34.38 -4.02
N ALA A 602 -26.82 -35.60 -4.19
CA ALA A 602 -26.07 -36.83 -4.00
C ALA A 602 -24.81 -36.85 -4.92
N LYS A 603 -23.66 -36.68 -4.28
CA LYS A 603 -22.36 -36.50 -4.91
C LYS A 603 -21.50 -37.74 -4.70
N ILE A 604 -20.71 -38.07 -5.72
CA ILE A 604 -19.56 -38.96 -5.54
C ILE A 604 -18.44 -38.11 -4.94
N TYR A 605 -17.95 -38.51 -3.78
CA TYR A 605 -16.76 -37.95 -3.16
C TYR A 605 -15.55 -38.77 -3.55
N GLN A 606 -14.55 -38.13 -4.14
CA GLN A 606 -13.27 -38.77 -4.39
C GLN A 606 -12.23 -38.21 -3.43
N LEU A 607 -11.84 -39.02 -2.44
CA LEU A 607 -10.65 -38.79 -1.65
C LEU A 607 -9.45 -39.39 -2.39
N ARG A 608 -8.75 -38.56 -3.15
CA ARG A 608 -7.51 -39.01 -3.80
C ARG A 608 -6.34 -38.80 -2.86
N VAL A 609 -5.57 -39.85 -2.63
CA VAL A 609 -4.36 -39.85 -1.83
C VAL A 609 -3.17 -40.17 -2.73
N ARG A 610 -2.20 -39.27 -2.77
CA ARG A 610 -0.94 -39.46 -3.51
C ARG A 610 0.24 -39.36 -2.57
N ASP A 611 1.10 -40.36 -2.60
CA ASP A 611 2.42 -40.27 -1.96
C ASP A 611 3.31 -39.30 -2.75
N LEU A 612 3.73 -38.21 -2.10
CA LEU A 612 4.61 -37.20 -2.71
C LEU A 612 6.09 -37.59 -2.65
N GLU A 613 6.49 -38.53 -1.79
CA GLU A 613 7.90 -38.97 -1.66
C GLU A 613 8.25 -40.10 -2.62
N ALA A 614 7.26 -40.71 -3.27
CA ALA A 614 7.49 -41.72 -4.27
C ALA A 614 8.33 -41.17 -5.44
N LYS A 615 9.51 -41.78 -5.68
CA LYS A 615 10.38 -41.48 -6.84
C LYS A 615 9.53 -41.38 -8.12
N GLN A 616 9.79 -40.37 -8.95
CA GLN A 616 9.09 -40.17 -10.23
C GLN A 616 9.01 -41.50 -11.00
N GLY A 617 7.78 -42.01 -11.18
CA GLY A 617 7.51 -43.29 -11.87
C GLY A 617 6.90 -44.40 -11.00
N LYS A 618 6.98 -44.33 -9.65
CA LYS A 618 6.35 -45.30 -8.73
C LYS A 618 5.38 -44.64 -7.75
N LYS A 619 4.52 -43.75 -8.26
CA LYS A 619 3.56 -43.00 -7.42
C LYS A 619 2.53 -43.95 -6.83
N LEU A 620 2.71 -44.32 -5.58
CA LEU A 620 1.67 -45.00 -4.80
C LEU A 620 0.52 -43.99 -4.66
N SER A 621 -0.52 -44.22 -5.45
CA SER A 621 -1.72 -43.40 -5.42
C SER A 621 -2.94 -44.29 -5.32
N PHE A 622 -3.76 -43.97 -4.34
CA PHE A 622 -5.07 -44.58 -4.22
C PHE A 622 -6.14 -43.51 -4.27
N THR A 623 -7.31 -43.90 -4.74
CA THR A 623 -8.51 -43.06 -4.73
C THR A 623 -9.57 -43.81 -3.94
N LEU A 624 -9.98 -43.23 -2.83
CA LEU A 624 -11.15 -43.69 -2.10
C LEU A 624 -12.36 -42.92 -2.63
N SER A 625 -13.22 -43.62 -3.37
CA SER A 625 -14.46 -43.08 -3.90
C SER A 625 -15.59 -43.45 -2.96
N VAL A 626 -16.32 -42.47 -2.45
CA VAL A 626 -17.55 -42.67 -1.69
C VAL A 626 -18.71 -42.23 -2.56
N ASP A 627 -19.58 -43.18 -2.83
CA ASP A 627 -20.85 -42.96 -3.47
C ASP A 627 -21.95 -42.87 -2.42
N LEU A 628 -22.61 -41.71 -2.37
CA LEU A 628 -23.76 -41.46 -1.51
C LEU A 628 -25.09 -41.61 -2.27
N LEU A 629 -25.06 -42.04 -3.53
CA LEU A 629 -26.24 -42.28 -4.35
C LEU A 629 -26.95 -43.57 -3.88
N GLY A 630 -27.96 -43.40 -3.04
CA GLY A 630 -28.88 -44.47 -2.64
C GLY A 630 -29.19 -44.50 -1.15
N THR A 631 -29.94 -45.52 -0.73
CA THR A 631 -30.36 -45.69 0.67
C THR A 631 -29.20 -46.13 1.58
N ARG A 632 -28.09 -46.59 1.01
CA ARG A 632 -26.87 -46.98 1.73
C ARG A 632 -25.64 -46.43 1.02
N PRO A 633 -24.73 -45.74 1.74
CA PRO A 633 -23.46 -45.29 1.16
C PRO A 633 -22.62 -46.49 0.71
N LYS A 634 -21.81 -46.30 -0.32
CA LYS A 634 -20.82 -47.28 -0.79
C LYS A 634 -19.46 -46.61 -0.86
N ALA A 635 -18.42 -47.28 -0.38
CA ALA A 635 -17.06 -46.79 -0.50
C ALA A 635 -16.20 -47.83 -1.22
N VAL A 636 -15.34 -47.35 -2.12
CA VAL A 636 -14.47 -48.19 -2.94
C VAL A 636 -13.06 -47.61 -2.96
N LEU A 637 -12.08 -48.42 -2.60
CA LEU A 637 -10.67 -48.12 -2.75
C LEU A 637 -10.17 -48.57 -4.12
N ARG A 638 -9.65 -47.62 -4.90
CA ARG A 638 -8.95 -47.87 -6.16
C ARG A 638 -7.47 -47.63 -5.95
N VAL A 639 -6.67 -48.68 -6.05
CA VAL A 639 -5.21 -48.59 -6.03
C VAL A 639 -4.69 -48.83 -7.44
N GLN A 640 -3.78 -47.99 -7.94
CA GLN A 640 -3.34 -48.06 -9.34
C GLN A 640 -2.78 -49.45 -9.70
N GLY A 641 -3.38 -50.11 -10.69
CA GLY A 641 -2.97 -51.46 -11.13
C GLY A 641 -3.48 -52.61 -10.26
N GLN A 642 -4.43 -52.37 -9.34
CA GLN A 642 -5.10 -53.40 -8.55
C GLN A 642 -6.62 -53.37 -8.79
N PRO A 643 -7.33 -54.49 -8.56
CA PRO A 643 -8.78 -54.51 -8.52
C PRO A 643 -9.34 -53.52 -7.49
N GLU A 644 -10.56 -53.05 -7.74
CA GLU A 644 -11.30 -52.24 -6.78
C GLU A 644 -11.58 -53.03 -5.50
N VAL A 645 -11.34 -52.41 -4.34
CA VAL A 645 -11.57 -53.04 -3.04
C VAL A 645 -12.74 -52.33 -2.35
N PRO A 646 -13.86 -53.03 -2.06
CA PRO A 646 -14.95 -52.43 -1.29
C PRO A 646 -14.48 -52.09 0.12
N CYS A 647 -14.87 -50.92 0.61
CA CYS A 647 -14.57 -50.45 1.96
C CYS A 647 -15.83 -50.50 2.83
N ALA A 648 -15.65 -50.79 4.12
CA ALA A 648 -16.72 -50.62 5.09
C ALA A 648 -17.07 -49.13 5.17
N VAL A 649 -18.35 -48.79 5.13
CA VAL A 649 -18.81 -47.41 5.23
C VAL A 649 -20.08 -47.33 6.05
N ALA A 650 -20.14 -46.36 6.95
CA ALA A 650 -21.30 -46.07 7.77
C ALA A 650 -21.60 -44.57 7.75
N LEU A 651 -22.90 -44.24 7.79
CA LEU A 651 -23.38 -42.86 7.82
C LEU A 651 -24.03 -42.61 9.18
N GLY A 652 -23.41 -41.73 9.96
CA GLY A 652 -23.87 -41.31 11.28
C GLY A 652 -24.66 -40.00 11.24
N LYS A 653 -25.09 -39.53 12.41
CA LYS A 653 -25.74 -38.22 12.56
C LYS A 653 -24.69 -37.12 12.41
N GLY A 654 -24.51 -36.63 11.18
CA GLY A 654 -23.62 -35.50 10.85
C GLY A 654 -22.27 -35.87 10.24
N GLY A 655 -22.07 -37.12 9.81
CA GLY A 655 -20.79 -37.52 9.20
C GLY A 655 -20.74 -38.95 8.65
N LEU A 656 -19.68 -39.24 7.93
CA LEU A 656 -19.38 -40.50 7.27
C LEU A 656 -18.16 -41.16 7.91
N GLU A 657 -18.20 -42.47 8.12
CA GLU A 657 -17.07 -43.28 8.55
C GLU A 657 -16.71 -44.32 7.51
N ILE A 658 -15.42 -44.54 7.30
CA ILE A 658 -14.91 -45.45 6.29
C ILE A 658 -13.77 -46.27 6.88
N GLY A 659 -13.88 -47.60 6.81
CA GLY A 659 -12.82 -48.55 7.10
C GLY A 659 -12.16 -49.03 5.81
N VAL A 660 -10.92 -48.62 5.58
CA VAL A 660 -10.12 -48.98 4.41
C VAL A 660 -9.14 -50.09 4.79
N PRO A 661 -9.21 -51.29 4.17
CA PRO A 661 -8.25 -52.35 4.44
C PRO A 661 -6.80 -51.89 4.19
N LEU A 662 -5.89 -52.16 5.12
CA LEU A 662 -4.48 -51.76 4.99
C LEU A 662 -3.70 -52.64 4.01
N LEU A 663 -4.08 -53.92 3.86
CA LEU A 663 -3.32 -54.89 3.06
C LEU A 663 -3.10 -54.43 1.60
N PRO A 664 -4.12 -53.93 0.86
CA PRO A 664 -3.91 -53.35 -0.47
C PRO A 664 -2.95 -52.15 -0.49
N LEU A 665 -2.99 -51.31 0.55
CA LEU A 665 -2.11 -50.14 0.70
C LEU A 665 -0.65 -50.54 1.01
N MET A 666 -0.47 -51.64 1.74
CA MET A 666 0.84 -52.18 2.12
C MET A 666 1.52 -52.94 0.97
N ASN A 667 0.78 -53.73 0.19
CA ASN A 667 1.34 -54.56 -0.88
C ASN A 667 2.01 -53.76 -2.00
N GLN A 668 1.62 -52.50 -2.21
CA GLN A 668 2.28 -51.63 -3.18
C GLN A 668 3.60 -51.02 -2.68
N ALA A 669 3.90 -51.09 -1.38
CA ALA A 669 5.11 -50.51 -0.81
C ALA A 669 6.39 -51.33 -1.10
N GLY A 670 6.26 -52.53 -1.67
CA GLY A 670 7.36 -53.35 -2.16
C GLY A 670 8.25 -54.04 -1.11
N VAL A 671 8.04 -53.84 0.21
CA VAL A 671 8.81 -54.50 1.28
C VAL A 671 7.93 -54.62 2.53
N GLY A 672 8.03 -55.73 3.28
CA GLY A 672 7.31 -56.03 4.53
C GLY A 672 7.64 -55.11 5.73
N ARG A 673 7.86 -53.81 5.50
CA ARG A 673 7.96 -52.78 6.54
C ARG A 673 7.05 -51.61 6.15
N ALA A 674 6.06 -51.31 6.99
CA ALA A 674 5.29 -50.09 6.86
C ALA A 674 6.26 -48.89 6.85
N PRO A 675 6.24 -48.02 5.83
CA PRO A 675 7.07 -46.83 5.83
C PRO A 675 6.67 -45.92 6.99
N ARG A 676 7.67 -45.48 7.76
CA ARG A 676 7.48 -44.71 9.00
C ARG A 676 6.89 -43.30 8.80
N ARG A 677 6.87 -42.77 7.58
CA ARG A 677 6.33 -41.45 7.21
C ARG A 677 5.88 -41.48 5.76
N ARG A 678 4.72 -40.89 5.41
CA ARG A 678 4.36 -40.60 4.03
C ARG A 678 3.68 -39.23 3.92
N VAL A 679 4.01 -38.48 2.87
CA VAL A 679 3.33 -37.22 2.58
C VAL A 679 2.17 -37.52 1.63
N LEU A 680 0.94 -37.35 2.09
CA LEU A 680 -0.26 -37.72 1.35
C LEU A 680 -1.00 -36.47 0.88
N ARG A 681 -1.07 -36.22 -0.43
CA ARG A 681 -1.97 -35.17 -0.92
C ARG A 681 -3.39 -35.68 -0.93
N VAL A 682 -4.25 -35.09 -0.11
CA VAL A 682 -5.69 -35.33 -0.02
C VAL A 682 -6.40 -34.35 -0.96
N ARG A 683 -7.11 -34.89 -1.95
CA ARG A 683 -8.03 -34.12 -2.79
C ARG A 683 -9.45 -34.54 -2.45
N SER A 684 -10.33 -33.57 -2.23
CA SER A 684 -11.77 -33.79 -2.26
C SER A 684 -12.33 -33.20 -3.55
N ARG A 685 -13.23 -33.93 -4.19
CA ARG A 685 -13.96 -33.49 -5.37
C ARG A 685 -15.39 -34.00 -5.25
N GLY A 686 -16.36 -33.09 -5.32
CA GLY A 686 -17.76 -33.43 -5.53
C GLY A 686 -18.07 -33.57 -7.01
N PHE A 687 -18.81 -34.61 -7.38
CA PHE A 687 -19.25 -34.85 -8.75
C PHE A 687 -20.77 -34.95 -8.79
N ASP A 688 -21.41 -34.15 -9.63
CA ASP A 688 -22.83 -34.29 -9.94
C ASP A 688 -23.00 -35.29 -11.09
N PRO A 689 -23.54 -36.50 -10.83
CA PRO A 689 -23.71 -37.53 -11.84
C PRO A 689 -24.74 -37.16 -12.92
N GLY A 690 -25.71 -36.28 -12.62
CA GLY A 690 -26.76 -35.89 -13.56
C GLY A 690 -26.29 -34.88 -14.60
N SER A 691 -25.47 -33.91 -14.20
CA SER A 691 -24.94 -32.88 -15.11
C SER A 691 -23.56 -33.19 -15.66
N GLY A 692 -22.84 -34.17 -15.10
CA GLY A 692 -21.44 -34.46 -15.42
C GLY A 692 -20.46 -33.35 -14.98
N ARG A 693 -20.95 -32.30 -14.31
CA ARG A 693 -20.13 -31.19 -13.81
C ARG A 693 -19.42 -31.62 -12.54
N SER A 694 -18.11 -31.42 -12.49
CA SER A 694 -17.35 -31.49 -11.24
C SER A 694 -17.41 -30.16 -10.51
N GLY A 695 -17.61 -30.21 -9.20
CA GLY A 695 -17.36 -29.04 -8.34
C GLY A 695 -15.88 -28.63 -8.36
N GLY A 696 -15.58 -27.47 -7.79
CA GLY A 696 -14.21 -26.96 -7.67
C GLY A 696 -13.27 -27.98 -7.03
N ASP A 697 -12.10 -28.16 -7.61
CA ASP A 697 -11.07 -29.03 -7.07
C ASP A 697 -10.33 -28.36 -5.92
N ARG A 698 -10.37 -28.96 -4.72
CA ARG A 698 -9.51 -28.53 -3.62
C ARG A 698 -8.59 -29.68 -3.23
N THR A 699 -7.29 -29.40 -3.29
CA THR A 699 -6.20 -30.31 -2.91
C THR A 699 -5.50 -29.71 -1.72
N ARG A 700 -5.39 -30.46 -0.63
CA ARG A 700 -4.51 -30.12 0.49
C ARG A 700 -3.44 -31.18 0.67
N PRO A 701 -2.15 -30.81 0.79
CA PRO A 701 -1.16 -31.74 1.30
C PRO A 701 -1.47 -32.07 2.77
N VAL A 702 -1.65 -33.34 3.09
CA VAL A 702 -1.75 -33.86 4.46
C VAL A 702 -0.53 -34.73 4.71
N LEU A 703 0.35 -34.31 5.60
CA LEU A 703 1.45 -35.16 6.01
C LEU A 703 0.91 -36.21 6.97
N MET A 704 0.95 -37.49 6.59
CA MET A 704 0.57 -38.59 7.47
C MET A 704 1.81 -39.25 8.06
N VAL A 705 1.93 -39.19 9.38
CA VAL A 705 2.96 -39.91 10.12
C VAL A 705 2.30 -41.18 10.67
N PHE A 706 2.70 -42.33 10.10
CA PHE A 706 2.22 -43.68 10.43
C PHE A 706 2.91 -44.23 11.68
#